data_AF-A0A7C1LBR6-F1
#
_entry.id   AF-A0A7C1LBR6-F1
#
_cell.length_a   1.000
_cell.length_b   1.000
_cell.length_c   1.000
_cell.angle_alpha   90.00
_cell.angle_beta   90.00
_cell.angle_gamma   90.00
#
_symmetry.space_group_name_H-M   'P 1'
#
loop_
_entity.id
_entity.type
_entity.pdbx_description
1 polymer ?
#
loop_
_entity_poly.entity_id
_entity_poly.type
_entity_poly.pdbx_seq_one_letter_code
_entity_poly.pdbx_strand_id
1 'polypeptide(L)'
;MLALLLLPLSLLSQRRNKSQNNTPTYPEELYSSLEYRSIGPFRGGRSAAVTGVPGEPNLFYFGAAGGGVWKTLDGGRSWDNISDGFFGGSIGAIEVAKSDPNVIYVGGGEKTLRGNVSSGYGVWKTEDGGKTWATAGLEKSRHVPRLRVHPTDFNTVYAAVLGDIYKPTKERGIYKSTDGGKNWKQVLFVNEQAGAVDLTFDPNNPRILYASTWHAQRTPYSLISGGDGSALWKSMDSGETWTEISKNEGFPKDTLGIIGVAVSPKNSEKVWAIVENKEKGGLYRSEDGGKTWAVVNEERKIRQRAWYYTRVYADTQDEDVVYVLNVNYHKSTDGGKSFNTFNAPHGDHHDLWISPEDSQRMIIGDDGGAQISYDGGETWSTYYNQPTAQFYRVTTDNSFPYRIYVAQQDNSTLRIDHRSDGSAIDESNWEETAGGESAWIAVDPKDNDIVYGGSYDGFLTRVNHKKKTVRGINVWPDNPMGAGAEAMKYRFQWNFPIMFSRHNPNKLYTFSNYVHVTENEGQSWEVLSGDLTRNDPTKLGSSGGPITQDNTSVEYYCTIFAANESPLKEGLLWVGSDDGLIHVSKDSGATWENVTPPNMPEWNMINSIDPSNFDEGTCYVAATRYKLGDFQPYLYKTTDYGKTWTKITNGIPSEHFTRVVREDPKKKGLLYAGTETGMYVSFNDGANWSPFQMNLPIVPITDLTIKDDNLIVATQGRSLWIIDDLTVLHQLDESKKNSNTLLFKPKDSYRTKGRVSKKPSKTAGENLENGVITHFLLKNYIEKDTVQLTFTSMAGDTLANYSTSSKKKDTKLEVKKGGNTFIWDTRGKGATKLEGMIFWWANFDGAKAVPGDYKVHLNVNGTNSSETFTIKPDPRAESSVAEMKKQFDFITDINTTIENAHQSIKKIRNVTEQLNAFTEQYKEDERTKELVEKAKTMKDKLGEVEKALYQTQNRSGQDPLNFPIKLTNKLGHLNSLVSIGDFPPTEQDIAVKNELTTKINKELQIFDSVISSELKEFNKSFNELNLNYLFIDDSK
;
A
#
# COMPACT_ATOMS: atom_id res chain seq x y z
N MET A 1 11.01 -9.61 -84.13
CA MET A 1 12.34 -10.07 -83.64
C MET A 1 12.60 -9.33 -82.34
N LEU A 2 12.87 -10.09 -81.26
CA LEU A 2 12.85 -9.66 -79.85
C LEU A 2 13.71 -8.41 -79.54
N ALA A 3 13.18 -7.52 -78.70
CA ALA A 3 13.97 -6.58 -77.90
C ALA A 3 13.48 -6.63 -76.44
N LEU A 4 14.39 -7.01 -75.54
CA LEU A 4 14.18 -7.12 -74.10
C LEU A 4 13.93 -5.74 -73.46
N LEU A 5 12.93 -5.66 -72.59
CA LEU A 5 12.71 -4.57 -71.63
C LEU A 5 12.90 -5.13 -70.21
N LEU A 6 13.96 -4.68 -69.54
CA LEU A 6 14.23 -4.89 -68.11
C LEU A 6 13.54 -3.76 -67.32
N LEU A 7 12.60 -4.13 -66.44
CA LEU A 7 12.06 -3.26 -65.38
C LEU A 7 12.57 -3.79 -64.03
N PRO A 8 13.16 -2.95 -63.16
CA PRO A 8 13.56 -3.37 -61.82
C PRO A 8 12.37 -3.37 -60.86
N LEU A 9 12.19 -4.48 -60.16
CA LEU A 9 11.32 -4.58 -58.98
C LEU A 9 11.84 -3.66 -57.87
N SER A 10 10.98 -2.75 -57.42
CA SER A 10 11.20 -1.97 -56.21
C SER A 10 11.17 -2.87 -54.97
N LEU A 11 12.33 -3.03 -54.34
CA LEU A 11 12.48 -3.55 -52.97
C LEU A 11 11.78 -2.59 -52.00
N LEU A 12 10.61 -2.96 -51.51
CA LEU A 12 10.05 -2.41 -50.26
C LEU A 12 10.91 -2.94 -49.10
N SER A 13 11.92 -2.15 -48.74
CA SER A 13 12.71 -2.32 -47.52
C SER A 13 11.78 -2.31 -46.31
N GLN A 14 11.85 -3.40 -45.51
CA GLN A 14 11.32 -3.46 -44.15
C GLN A 14 11.90 -2.29 -43.34
N ARG A 15 11.12 -1.23 -43.11
CA ARG A 15 11.36 -0.33 -41.99
C ARG A 15 11.16 -1.14 -40.72
N ARG A 16 12.24 -1.68 -40.17
CA ARG A 16 12.32 -1.99 -38.73
C ARG A 16 11.89 -0.73 -37.99
N ASN A 17 10.80 -0.79 -37.25
CA ASN A 17 10.43 0.22 -36.28
C ASN A 17 11.64 0.40 -35.35
N LYS A 18 12.42 1.47 -35.55
CA LYS A 18 13.32 1.97 -34.52
C LYS A 18 12.42 2.27 -33.33
N SER A 19 12.64 1.63 -32.19
CA SER A 19 12.10 2.11 -30.93
C SER A 19 12.51 3.58 -30.83
N GLN A 20 11.53 4.50 -30.87
CA GLN A 20 11.81 5.88 -30.50
C GLN A 20 12.29 5.82 -29.05
N ASN A 21 13.57 6.10 -28.82
CA ASN A 21 14.07 6.32 -27.48
C ASN A 21 13.40 7.59 -26.95
N ASN A 22 12.25 7.43 -26.31
CA ASN A 22 11.56 8.52 -25.63
C ASN A 22 12.47 8.97 -24.48
N THR A 23 13.17 10.07 -24.70
CA THR A 23 13.97 10.68 -23.66
C THR A 23 13.00 11.36 -22.69
N PRO A 24 13.05 11.06 -21.38
CA PRO A 24 12.16 11.68 -20.41
C PRO A 24 12.36 13.20 -20.43
N THR A 25 11.26 13.96 -20.26
CA THR A 25 11.33 15.43 -20.26
C THR A 25 12.20 15.92 -19.10
N TYR A 26 12.04 15.31 -17.92
CA TYR A 26 12.88 15.49 -16.75
C TYR A 26 13.37 14.11 -16.28
N PRO A 27 14.69 13.91 -16.05
CA PRO A 27 15.21 12.66 -15.49
C PRO A 27 14.68 12.40 -14.08
N GLU A 28 14.44 11.13 -13.74
CA GLU A 28 13.94 10.70 -12.42
C GLU A 28 14.83 11.16 -11.26
N GLU A 29 16.14 11.26 -11.49
CA GLU A 29 17.09 11.76 -10.50
C GLU A 29 16.68 13.12 -9.91
N LEU A 30 16.05 14.01 -10.69
CA LEU A 30 15.64 15.34 -10.23
C LEU A 30 14.54 15.31 -9.16
N TYR A 31 13.72 14.27 -9.14
CA TYR A 31 12.62 14.10 -8.20
C TYR A 31 12.73 12.82 -7.36
N SER A 32 13.90 12.16 -7.39
CA SER A 32 14.21 10.94 -6.60
C SER A 32 14.25 11.11 -5.08
N SER A 33 13.87 12.29 -4.57
CA SER A 33 13.62 12.54 -3.14
C SER A 33 12.18 12.20 -2.72
N LEU A 34 11.27 12.04 -3.69
CA LEU A 34 9.91 11.58 -3.45
C LEU A 34 9.89 10.06 -3.24
N GLU A 35 9.06 9.63 -2.30
CA GLU A 35 8.78 8.23 -2.03
C GLU A 35 7.27 8.09 -1.78
N TYR A 36 6.70 6.97 -2.22
CA TYR A 36 5.33 6.61 -1.87
C TYR A 36 5.30 6.04 -0.45
N ARG A 37 4.44 6.60 0.41
CA ARG A 37 4.18 6.09 1.76
C ARG A 37 2.97 5.17 1.74
N SER A 38 3.10 3.97 2.30
CA SER A 38 1.97 3.03 2.42
C SER A 38 1.16 3.35 3.67
N ILE A 39 -0.10 3.76 3.50
CA ILE A 39 -0.94 4.22 4.61
C ILE A 39 -1.94 3.17 5.11
N GLY A 40 -1.93 1.97 4.51
CA GLY A 40 -2.88 0.91 4.83
C GLY A 40 -4.25 1.12 4.15
N PRO A 41 -5.34 0.60 4.73
CA PRO A 41 -5.40 -0.19 5.97
C PRO A 41 -4.66 -1.53 5.83
N PHE A 42 -4.25 -2.11 6.95
CA PHE A 42 -3.73 -3.48 7.00
C PHE A 42 -4.89 -4.47 7.10
N ARG A 43 -5.82 -4.40 6.13
CA ARG A 43 -6.99 -5.26 6.02
C ARG A 43 -6.84 -6.13 4.78
N GLY A 44 -6.86 -7.44 4.97
CA GLY A 44 -6.64 -8.38 3.90
C GLY A 44 -7.70 -8.29 2.79
N GLY A 45 -7.25 -8.52 1.56
CA GLY A 45 -8.07 -8.76 0.39
C GLY A 45 -7.75 -10.12 -0.22
N ARG A 46 -8.46 -10.47 -1.30
CA ARG A 46 -8.53 -11.84 -1.83
C ARG A 46 -7.19 -12.56 -1.99
N SER A 47 -7.16 -13.79 -1.50
CA SER A 47 -6.08 -14.78 -1.69
C SER A 47 -6.61 -16.02 -2.39
N ALA A 48 -5.96 -16.40 -3.49
CA ALA A 48 -6.37 -17.57 -4.30
C ALA A 48 -5.36 -18.74 -4.22
N ALA A 49 -4.28 -18.57 -3.46
CA ALA A 49 -3.22 -19.56 -3.32
C ALA A 49 -2.63 -19.53 -1.91
N VAL A 50 -2.60 -20.68 -1.23
CA VAL A 50 -1.97 -20.81 0.10
C VAL A 50 -1.17 -22.10 0.18
N THR A 51 -0.08 -22.08 0.95
CA THR A 51 0.66 -23.30 1.29
C THR A 51 1.41 -23.14 2.59
N GLY A 52 1.46 -24.22 3.38
CA GLY A 52 2.43 -24.37 4.47
C GLY A 52 3.67 -25.12 4.00
N VAL A 53 4.64 -25.28 4.90
CA VAL A 53 5.86 -26.07 4.67
C VAL A 53 5.89 -27.25 5.65
N PRO A 54 6.00 -28.51 5.16
CA PRO A 54 6.18 -29.67 6.02
C PRO A 54 7.44 -29.57 6.88
N GLY A 55 7.35 -29.87 8.16
CA GLY A 55 8.45 -29.77 9.13
C GLY A 55 8.70 -28.36 9.68
N GLU A 56 8.08 -27.32 9.12
CA GLU A 56 8.23 -25.92 9.56
C GLU A 56 6.87 -25.39 10.06
N PRO A 57 6.57 -25.52 11.37
CA PRO A 57 5.21 -25.33 11.90
C PRO A 57 4.69 -23.89 11.82
N ASN A 58 5.56 -22.89 11.71
CA ASN A 58 5.18 -21.46 11.68
C ASN A 58 5.38 -20.80 10.31
N LEU A 59 5.87 -21.54 9.31
CA LEU A 59 6.17 -21.03 7.98
C LEU A 59 5.02 -21.32 7.02
N PHE A 60 4.43 -20.26 6.49
CA PHE A 60 3.39 -20.32 5.48
C PHE A 60 3.56 -19.22 4.44
N TYR A 61 2.94 -19.43 3.28
CA TYR A 61 2.89 -18.49 2.18
C TYR A 61 1.47 -18.32 1.68
N PHE A 62 1.16 -17.13 1.19
CA PHE A 62 -0.05 -16.89 0.41
C PHE A 62 0.22 -15.99 -0.80
N GLY A 63 -0.66 -16.12 -1.80
CA GLY A 63 -0.64 -15.36 -3.04
C GLY A 63 -1.87 -14.47 -3.12
N ALA A 64 -1.65 -13.15 -3.12
CA ALA A 64 -2.71 -12.16 -3.16
C ALA A 64 -3.19 -11.89 -4.61
N ALA A 65 -4.45 -11.51 -4.75
CA ALA A 65 -4.98 -10.91 -5.98
C ALA A 65 -4.44 -9.48 -6.15
N GLY A 66 -3.61 -9.27 -7.17
CA GLY A 66 -2.85 -8.04 -7.42
C GLY A 66 -1.70 -7.75 -6.45
N GLY A 67 -1.63 -8.44 -5.31
CA GLY A 67 -0.75 -8.09 -4.18
C GLY A 67 0.55 -8.89 -4.03
N GLY A 68 0.89 -9.77 -4.98
CA GLY A 68 2.13 -10.55 -4.94
C GLY A 68 2.14 -11.69 -3.91
N VAL A 69 3.34 -12.12 -3.51
CA VAL A 69 3.58 -13.29 -2.66
C VAL A 69 3.99 -12.86 -1.26
N TRP A 70 3.35 -13.45 -0.25
CA TRP A 70 3.54 -13.12 1.15
C TRP A 70 4.02 -14.32 1.95
N LYS A 71 4.81 -14.04 2.99
CA LYS A 71 5.45 -15.02 3.88
C LYS A 71 5.21 -14.66 5.34
N THR A 72 4.91 -15.65 6.16
CA THR A 72 4.93 -15.55 7.62
C THR A 72 5.95 -16.52 8.20
N LEU A 73 6.57 -16.12 9.31
CA LEU A 73 7.45 -16.97 10.13
C LEU A 73 6.93 -17.21 11.54
N ASP A 74 5.77 -16.63 11.88
CA ASP A 74 5.22 -16.60 13.24
C ASP A 74 3.78 -17.13 13.34
N GLY A 75 3.35 -17.91 12.34
CA GLY A 75 2.01 -18.50 12.30
C GLY A 75 0.89 -17.52 11.94
N GLY A 76 1.18 -16.47 11.18
CA GLY A 76 0.17 -15.54 10.65
C GLY A 76 -0.07 -14.32 11.52
N ARG A 77 0.82 -14.04 12.48
CA ARG A 77 0.75 -12.81 13.29
C ARG A 77 1.27 -11.61 12.50
N SER A 78 2.28 -11.82 11.65
CA SER A 78 2.77 -10.82 10.71
C SER A 78 3.15 -11.43 9.36
N TRP A 79 3.04 -10.62 8.30
CA TRP A 79 3.32 -11.04 6.92
C TRP A 79 4.29 -10.09 6.24
N ASP A 80 5.27 -10.64 5.53
CA ASP A 80 6.22 -9.89 4.70
C ASP A 80 6.00 -10.23 3.22
N ASN A 81 5.97 -9.22 2.34
CA ASN A 81 5.95 -9.44 0.91
C ASN A 81 7.35 -9.85 0.43
N ILE A 82 7.44 -10.94 -0.33
CA ILE A 82 8.71 -11.49 -0.83
C ILE A 82 8.85 -11.38 -2.36
N SER A 83 7.86 -10.82 -3.06
CA SER A 83 7.91 -10.60 -4.53
C SER A 83 8.24 -9.16 -4.93
N ASP A 84 8.05 -8.20 -4.02
CA ASP A 84 8.32 -6.78 -4.26
C ASP A 84 9.76 -6.57 -4.77
N GLY A 85 9.91 -5.78 -5.83
CA GLY A 85 11.19 -5.55 -6.53
C GLY A 85 11.51 -6.56 -7.66
N PHE A 86 10.75 -7.65 -7.80
CA PHE A 86 10.95 -8.65 -8.85
C PHE A 86 9.78 -8.74 -9.83
N PHE A 87 8.56 -8.97 -9.31
CA PHE A 87 7.34 -9.10 -10.09
C PHE A 87 6.11 -8.71 -9.27
N GLY A 88 4.97 -8.59 -9.94
CA GLY A 88 3.69 -8.26 -9.31
C GLY A 88 2.51 -8.89 -10.03
N GLY A 89 1.32 -8.36 -9.75
CA GLY A 89 0.06 -8.89 -10.28
C GLY A 89 -0.54 -9.99 -9.41
N SER A 90 -1.65 -10.57 -9.88
CA SER A 90 -2.36 -11.63 -9.15
C SER A 90 -1.58 -12.94 -9.13
N ILE A 91 -1.65 -13.65 -8.02
CA ILE A 91 -1.04 -14.96 -7.83
C ILE A 91 -2.12 -16.04 -7.80
N GLY A 92 -2.02 -17.03 -8.68
CA GLY A 92 -2.98 -18.14 -8.78
C GLY A 92 -2.49 -19.47 -8.21
N ALA A 93 -1.18 -19.61 -8.02
CA ALA A 93 -0.59 -20.82 -7.43
C ALA A 93 0.73 -20.52 -6.72
N ILE A 94 0.97 -21.19 -5.60
CA ILE A 94 2.26 -21.25 -4.91
C ILE A 94 2.50 -22.72 -4.57
N GLU A 95 3.66 -23.24 -4.94
CA GLU A 95 4.05 -24.62 -4.65
C GLU A 95 5.50 -24.63 -4.13
N VAL A 96 5.68 -25.11 -2.90
CA VAL A 96 7.00 -25.29 -2.28
C VAL A 96 7.49 -26.70 -2.56
N ALA A 97 8.72 -26.85 -3.06
CA ALA A 97 9.25 -28.17 -3.37
C ALA A 97 9.52 -28.99 -2.10
N LYS A 98 8.97 -30.21 -2.03
CA LYS A 98 9.21 -31.13 -0.91
C LYS A 98 10.68 -31.58 -0.81
N SER A 99 11.37 -31.68 -1.95
CA SER A 99 12.78 -32.08 -1.99
C SER A 99 13.74 -31.01 -1.48
N ASP A 100 13.35 -29.73 -1.53
CA ASP A 100 14.10 -28.59 -1.00
C ASP A 100 13.15 -27.40 -0.75
N PRO A 101 12.78 -27.11 0.51
CA PRO A 101 11.86 -26.03 0.84
C PRO A 101 12.33 -24.61 0.48
N ASN A 102 13.58 -24.41 0.05
CA ASN A 102 14.04 -23.13 -0.47
C ASN A 102 13.56 -22.88 -1.91
N VAL A 103 13.17 -23.94 -2.62
CA VAL A 103 12.66 -23.85 -3.99
C VAL A 103 11.14 -23.66 -3.97
N ILE A 104 10.69 -22.51 -4.50
CA ILE A 104 9.27 -22.16 -4.58
C ILE A 104 8.97 -21.77 -6.02
N TYR A 105 7.90 -22.34 -6.58
CA TYR A 105 7.33 -21.92 -7.86
C TYR A 105 6.03 -21.16 -7.63
N VAL A 106 5.84 -20.09 -8.40
CA VAL A 106 4.69 -19.20 -8.31
C VAL A 106 4.06 -19.03 -9.68
N GLY A 107 2.76 -19.28 -9.79
CA GLY A 107 1.98 -19.11 -11.01
C GLY A 107 1.21 -17.79 -10.97
N GLY A 108 1.39 -16.96 -12.00
CA GLY A 108 0.65 -15.71 -12.14
C GLY A 108 -0.80 -15.91 -12.62
N GLY A 109 -1.67 -15.00 -12.20
CA GLY A 109 -3.08 -14.90 -12.57
C GLY A 109 -3.97 -15.80 -11.73
N GLU A 110 -4.92 -15.20 -11.04
CA GLU A 110 -5.81 -15.92 -10.13
C GLU A 110 -6.86 -16.77 -10.86
N LYS A 111 -7.31 -17.84 -10.20
CA LYS A 111 -8.38 -18.74 -10.68
C LYS A 111 -9.77 -18.11 -10.54
N THR A 112 -9.95 -17.24 -9.57
CA THR A 112 -11.17 -16.53 -9.21
C THR A 112 -11.56 -15.55 -10.30
N LEU A 113 -12.22 -16.05 -11.35
CA LEU A 113 -12.52 -15.31 -12.58
C LEU A 113 -13.62 -14.26 -12.38
N ARG A 114 -13.56 -13.36 -11.41
CA ARG A 114 -14.54 -12.27 -11.25
C ARG A 114 -14.40 -11.24 -12.37
N GLY A 115 -15.41 -10.39 -12.62
CA GLY A 115 -15.42 -9.45 -13.75
C GLY A 115 -14.30 -8.38 -13.74
N ASN A 116 -13.58 -8.23 -12.64
CA ASN A 116 -12.44 -7.34 -12.43
C ASN A 116 -11.12 -8.10 -12.19
N VAL A 117 -11.06 -9.38 -12.56
CA VAL A 117 -9.88 -10.24 -12.40
C VAL A 117 -8.67 -9.70 -13.16
N SER A 118 -7.50 -9.76 -12.51
CA SER A 118 -6.21 -9.44 -13.10
C SER A 118 -5.47 -10.70 -13.56
N SER A 119 -4.81 -10.60 -14.72
CA SER A 119 -3.95 -11.65 -15.23
C SER A 119 -2.56 -11.59 -14.58
N GLY A 120 -1.79 -12.66 -14.72
CA GLY A 120 -0.37 -12.71 -14.39
C GLY A 120 0.53 -12.89 -15.61
N TYR A 121 1.83 -12.90 -15.34
CA TYR A 121 2.90 -12.83 -16.34
C TYR A 121 3.77 -14.09 -16.34
N GLY A 122 3.14 -15.27 -16.31
CA GLY A 122 3.84 -16.56 -16.35
C GLY A 122 4.18 -17.15 -15.00
N VAL A 123 5.24 -17.96 -14.96
CA VAL A 123 5.71 -18.66 -13.76
C VAL A 123 7.01 -18.03 -13.27
N TRP A 124 7.14 -17.91 -11.95
CA TRP A 124 8.34 -17.41 -11.27
C TRP A 124 8.90 -18.48 -10.35
N LYS A 125 10.22 -18.44 -10.12
CA LYS A 125 10.94 -19.38 -9.27
C LYS A 125 11.93 -18.65 -8.37
N THR A 126 12.02 -19.10 -7.12
CA THR A 126 13.10 -18.81 -6.17
C THR A 126 13.79 -20.12 -5.81
N GLU A 127 15.08 -20.06 -5.47
CA GLU A 127 15.85 -21.18 -4.89
C GLU A 127 16.45 -20.82 -3.51
N ASP A 128 16.11 -19.66 -2.94
CA ASP A 128 16.64 -19.16 -1.65
C ASP A 128 15.55 -18.76 -0.65
N GLY A 129 14.35 -19.35 -0.80
CA GLY A 129 13.21 -19.10 0.10
C GLY A 129 12.56 -17.72 -0.06
N GLY A 130 12.67 -17.12 -1.25
CA GLY A 130 12.00 -15.88 -1.64
C GLY A 130 12.85 -14.62 -1.55
N LYS A 131 14.18 -14.74 -1.40
CA LYS A 131 15.08 -13.57 -1.37
C LYS A 131 15.38 -13.06 -2.77
N THR A 132 15.46 -13.97 -3.75
CA THR A 132 15.62 -13.64 -5.16
C THR A 132 14.68 -14.45 -6.05
N TRP A 133 14.22 -13.85 -7.14
CA TRP A 133 13.30 -14.48 -8.08
C TRP A 133 13.80 -14.41 -9.51
N ALA A 134 13.51 -15.46 -10.27
CA ALA A 134 13.73 -15.55 -11.71
C ALA A 134 12.44 -15.97 -12.43
N THR A 135 12.28 -15.54 -13.67
CA THR A 135 11.24 -16.08 -14.55
C THR A 135 11.51 -17.57 -14.82
N ALA A 136 10.45 -18.36 -14.80
CA ALA A 136 10.40 -19.78 -15.10
C ALA A 136 9.43 -20.06 -16.27
N GLY A 137 9.32 -19.13 -17.21
CA GLY A 137 8.62 -19.29 -18.48
C GLY A 137 7.11 -19.10 -18.43
N LEU A 138 6.43 -19.52 -19.51
CA LEU A 138 4.98 -19.42 -19.69
C LEU A 138 4.42 -17.98 -19.62
N GLU A 139 5.17 -16.96 -20.05
CA GLU A 139 4.80 -15.53 -19.96
C GLU A 139 3.39 -15.18 -20.51
N LYS A 140 2.87 -15.99 -21.44
CA LYS A 140 1.55 -15.82 -22.07
C LYS A 140 0.45 -16.67 -21.45
N SER A 141 0.71 -17.36 -20.35
CA SER A 141 -0.26 -18.24 -19.68
C SER A 141 -1.46 -17.48 -19.15
N ARG A 142 -1.27 -16.21 -18.76
CA ARG A 142 -2.24 -15.29 -18.12
C ARG A 142 -2.79 -15.77 -16.78
N HIS A 143 -3.24 -17.02 -16.67
CA HIS A 143 -3.80 -17.62 -15.46
C HIS A 143 -3.21 -19.01 -15.27
N VAL A 144 -2.55 -19.22 -14.12
CA VAL A 144 -1.94 -20.50 -13.71
C VAL A 144 -2.56 -20.93 -12.37
N PRO A 145 -3.72 -21.63 -12.38
CA PRO A 145 -4.45 -21.98 -11.16
C PRO A 145 -3.80 -23.03 -10.26
N ARG A 146 -2.87 -23.83 -10.80
CA ARG A 146 -2.14 -24.88 -10.07
C ARG A 146 -0.75 -25.12 -10.61
N LEU A 147 0.17 -25.38 -9.67
CA LEU A 147 1.51 -25.90 -9.90
C LEU A 147 1.66 -27.17 -9.06
N ARG A 148 2.44 -28.14 -9.55
CA ARG A 148 2.85 -29.32 -8.77
C ARG A 148 4.30 -29.64 -9.04
N VAL A 149 5.10 -29.71 -7.98
CA VAL A 149 6.52 -30.04 -8.05
C VAL A 149 6.71 -31.51 -7.68
N HIS A 150 7.51 -32.25 -8.45
CA HIS A 150 7.75 -33.65 -8.18
C HIS A 150 8.40 -33.82 -6.78
N PRO A 151 7.93 -34.76 -5.94
CA PRO A 151 8.26 -34.78 -4.51
C PRO A 151 9.73 -35.05 -4.18
N THR A 152 10.49 -35.59 -5.14
CA THR A 152 11.92 -35.92 -4.98
C THR A 152 12.83 -35.21 -5.99
N ASP A 153 12.29 -34.35 -6.85
CA ASP A 153 13.07 -33.60 -7.85
C ASP A 153 12.39 -32.25 -8.15
N PHE A 154 12.95 -31.17 -7.63
CA PHE A 154 12.38 -29.83 -7.82
C PHE A 154 12.52 -29.29 -9.26
N ASN A 155 13.26 -29.96 -10.15
CA ASN A 155 13.36 -29.57 -11.56
C ASN A 155 12.21 -30.09 -12.40
N THR A 156 11.57 -31.18 -11.95
CA THR A 156 10.35 -31.71 -12.55
C THR A 156 9.14 -30.98 -11.96
N VAL A 157 8.51 -30.11 -12.75
CA VAL A 157 7.37 -29.29 -12.34
C VAL A 157 6.29 -29.31 -13.41
N TYR A 158 5.04 -29.31 -12.96
CA TYR A 158 3.85 -29.29 -13.81
C TYR A 158 3.04 -28.03 -13.55
N ALA A 159 2.50 -27.43 -14.62
CA ALA A 159 1.65 -26.26 -14.55
C ALA A 159 0.30 -26.53 -15.21
N ALA A 160 -0.77 -26.25 -14.47
CA ALA A 160 -2.11 -26.13 -15.03
C ALA A 160 -2.31 -24.69 -15.51
N VAL A 161 -2.49 -24.53 -16.82
CA VAL A 161 -2.68 -23.23 -17.46
C VAL A 161 -4.12 -23.10 -17.93
N LEU A 162 -4.84 -22.15 -17.36
CA LEU A 162 -6.20 -21.84 -17.77
C LEU A 162 -6.21 -21.00 -19.05
N GLY A 163 -5.17 -20.19 -19.28
CA GLY A 163 -5.01 -19.36 -20.47
C GLY A 163 -5.66 -17.98 -20.35
N ASP A 164 -5.71 -17.26 -21.47
CA ASP A 164 -6.42 -15.98 -21.58
C ASP A 164 -7.92 -16.24 -21.55
N ILE A 165 -8.61 -15.75 -20.53
CA ILE A 165 -10.05 -15.96 -20.34
C ILE A 165 -10.91 -15.07 -21.25
N TYR A 166 -10.31 -14.07 -21.90
CA TYR A 166 -11.04 -13.10 -22.73
C TYR A 166 -11.07 -13.47 -24.22
N LYS A 167 -10.27 -14.46 -24.64
CA LYS A 167 -10.26 -14.97 -26.02
C LYS A 167 -9.78 -16.42 -26.11
N PRO A 168 -10.09 -17.15 -27.21
CA PRO A 168 -9.51 -18.46 -27.46
C PRO A 168 -7.97 -18.40 -27.60
N THR A 169 -7.26 -19.34 -26.97
CA THR A 169 -5.78 -19.39 -26.99
C THR A 169 -5.22 -20.81 -26.97
N LYS A 170 -4.02 -21.01 -27.55
CA LYS A 170 -3.33 -22.31 -27.58
C LYS A 170 -2.48 -22.59 -26.35
N GLU A 171 -2.27 -21.56 -25.52
CA GLU A 171 -1.52 -21.60 -24.27
C GLU A 171 -2.21 -22.40 -23.15
N ARG A 172 -3.44 -22.88 -23.38
CA ARG A 172 -4.25 -23.62 -22.41
C ARG A 172 -3.75 -25.05 -22.21
N GLY A 173 -3.92 -25.62 -21.01
CA GLY A 173 -3.68 -27.05 -20.75
C GLY A 173 -2.63 -27.36 -19.69
N ILE A 174 -2.10 -28.58 -19.69
CA ILE A 174 -1.05 -29.02 -18.74
C ILE A 174 0.32 -28.93 -19.40
N TYR A 175 1.26 -28.29 -18.72
CA TYR A 175 2.65 -28.20 -19.12
C TYR A 175 3.53 -28.96 -18.13
N LYS A 176 4.59 -29.57 -18.64
CA LYS A 176 5.63 -30.26 -17.87
C LYS A 176 6.99 -29.67 -18.22
N SER A 177 7.76 -29.34 -17.19
CA SER A 177 9.19 -29.02 -17.27
C SER A 177 9.97 -30.09 -16.51
N THR A 178 11.17 -30.41 -16.99
CA THR A 178 12.13 -31.29 -16.30
C THR A 178 13.48 -30.59 -16.04
N ASP A 179 13.56 -29.28 -16.26
CA ASP A 179 14.78 -28.47 -16.11
C ASP A 179 14.55 -27.21 -15.25
N GLY A 180 13.55 -27.26 -14.38
CA GLY A 180 13.23 -26.21 -13.42
C GLY A 180 12.55 -24.98 -14.01
N GLY A 181 11.79 -25.16 -15.10
CA GLY A 181 10.96 -24.13 -15.74
C GLY A 181 11.67 -23.38 -16.87
N LYS A 182 12.83 -23.87 -17.34
CA LYS A 182 13.53 -23.27 -18.48
C LYS A 182 12.85 -23.65 -19.78
N ASN A 183 12.39 -24.89 -19.90
CA ASN A 183 11.64 -25.39 -21.04
C ASN A 183 10.37 -26.12 -20.59
N TRP A 184 9.28 -25.91 -21.33
CA TRP A 184 7.98 -26.50 -21.03
C TRP A 184 7.44 -27.27 -22.23
N LYS A 185 7.06 -28.53 -22.01
CA LYS A 185 6.30 -29.36 -22.96
C LYS A 185 4.82 -29.30 -22.60
N GLN A 186 3.96 -28.91 -23.54
CA GLN A 186 2.51 -29.05 -23.39
C GLN A 186 2.17 -30.54 -23.51
N VAL A 187 1.71 -31.14 -22.42
CA VAL A 187 1.45 -32.60 -22.33
C VAL A 187 -0.04 -32.94 -22.34
N LEU A 188 -0.91 -31.97 -22.10
CA LEU A 188 -2.36 -32.08 -22.31
C LEU A 188 -2.87 -30.77 -22.91
N PHE A 189 -3.48 -30.85 -24.08
CA PHE A 189 -4.21 -29.76 -24.73
C PHE A 189 -5.52 -30.33 -25.26
N VAL A 190 -6.64 -29.67 -24.95
CA VAL A 190 -7.96 -30.14 -25.34
C VAL A 190 -8.51 -29.32 -26.51
N ASN A 191 -8.64 -28.00 -26.31
CA ASN A 191 -9.01 -27.03 -27.34
C ASN A 191 -8.64 -25.60 -26.87
N GLU A 192 -8.93 -24.58 -27.69
CA GLU A 192 -8.55 -23.18 -27.41
C GLU A 192 -9.44 -22.47 -26.37
N GLN A 193 -10.54 -23.08 -25.93
CA GLN A 193 -11.50 -22.51 -24.97
C GLN A 193 -11.46 -23.19 -23.59
N ALA A 194 -10.98 -24.44 -23.52
CA ALA A 194 -10.88 -25.23 -22.31
C ALA A 194 -9.44 -25.28 -21.80
N GLY A 195 -9.19 -24.68 -20.63
CA GLY A 195 -7.89 -24.67 -19.97
C GLY A 195 -7.86 -25.51 -18.71
N ALA A 196 -6.66 -25.82 -18.22
CA ALA A 196 -6.51 -26.62 -17.02
C ALA A 196 -6.70 -25.78 -15.75
N VAL A 197 -7.43 -26.31 -14.77
CA VAL A 197 -7.83 -25.56 -13.56
C VAL A 197 -7.51 -26.28 -12.25
N ASP A 198 -7.39 -27.61 -12.27
CA ASP A 198 -6.92 -28.39 -11.15
C ASP A 198 -5.91 -29.45 -11.58
N LEU A 199 -4.97 -29.77 -10.69
CA LEU A 199 -3.88 -30.72 -10.92
C LEU A 199 -3.38 -31.25 -9.59
N THR A 200 -3.30 -32.58 -9.46
CA THR A 200 -2.72 -33.22 -8.28
C THR A 200 -1.99 -34.51 -8.62
N PHE A 201 -0.95 -34.81 -7.85
CA PHE A 201 -0.39 -36.15 -7.78
C PHE A 201 -1.29 -37.05 -6.95
N ASP A 202 -1.18 -38.36 -7.19
CA ASP A 202 -1.41 -39.34 -6.14
C ASP A 202 -0.30 -39.18 -5.07
N PRO A 203 -0.65 -38.88 -3.80
CA PRO A 203 0.35 -38.64 -2.74
C PRO A 203 1.30 -39.81 -2.51
N ASN A 204 0.91 -41.04 -2.87
CA ASN A 204 1.71 -42.26 -2.65
C ASN A 204 2.43 -42.72 -3.92
N ASN A 205 2.12 -42.16 -5.10
CA ASN A 205 2.76 -42.53 -6.36
C ASN A 205 2.76 -41.36 -7.37
N PRO A 206 3.85 -40.58 -7.46
CA PRO A 206 3.90 -39.39 -8.32
C PRO A 206 3.91 -39.68 -9.83
N ARG A 207 3.91 -40.96 -10.26
CA ARG A 207 3.63 -41.33 -11.66
C ARG A 207 2.16 -41.15 -12.04
N ILE A 208 1.27 -41.17 -11.05
CA ILE A 208 -0.17 -41.01 -11.24
C ILE A 208 -0.52 -39.55 -11.00
N LEU A 209 -1.21 -38.94 -11.97
CA LEU A 209 -1.71 -37.57 -11.88
C LEU A 209 -3.18 -37.52 -12.26
N TYR A 210 -3.90 -36.61 -11.64
CA TYR A 210 -5.26 -36.23 -12.01
C TYR A 210 -5.28 -34.74 -12.37
N ALA A 211 -5.99 -34.40 -13.44
CA ALA A 211 -6.13 -33.02 -13.89
C ALA A 211 -7.55 -32.76 -14.38
N SER A 212 -8.03 -31.53 -14.22
CA SER A 212 -9.30 -31.10 -14.81
C SER A 212 -9.08 -29.96 -15.80
N THR A 213 -9.82 -30.03 -16.91
CA THR A 213 -9.95 -28.95 -17.89
C THR A 213 -11.33 -28.34 -17.79
N TRP A 214 -11.45 -27.04 -18.09
CA TRP A 214 -12.66 -26.26 -17.93
C TRP A 214 -12.79 -25.24 -19.07
N HIS A 215 -13.91 -25.29 -19.79
CA HIS A 215 -14.32 -24.24 -20.71
C HIS A 215 -14.76 -23.01 -19.91
N ALA A 216 -13.91 -21.98 -19.92
CA ALA A 216 -14.14 -20.72 -19.23
C ALA A 216 -13.88 -19.54 -20.16
N GLN A 217 -14.87 -18.66 -20.28
CA GLN A 217 -14.77 -17.42 -21.04
C GLN A 217 -15.40 -16.25 -20.29
N ARG A 218 -14.73 -15.10 -20.32
CA ARG A 218 -15.23 -13.81 -19.83
C ARG A 218 -15.33 -12.83 -20.98
N THR A 219 -16.35 -11.99 -20.93
CA THR A 219 -16.50 -10.78 -21.74
C THR A 219 -16.80 -9.60 -20.81
N PRO A 220 -16.89 -8.34 -21.30
CA PRO A 220 -17.35 -7.23 -20.47
C PRO A 220 -18.73 -7.44 -19.82
N TYR A 221 -19.58 -8.26 -20.44
CA TYR A 221 -21.01 -8.39 -20.13
C TYR A 221 -21.45 -9.84 -19.82
N SER A 222 -20.52 -10.79 -19.75
CA SER A 222 -20.87 -12.18 -19.46
C SER A 222 -19.73 -13.04 -18.94
N LEU A 223 -20.12 -14.10 -18.21
CA LEU A 223 -19.33 -15.28 -17.90
C LEU A 223 -19.92 -16.49 -18.64
N ILE A 224 -19.07 -17.42 -19.06
CA ILE A 224 -19.47 -18.75 -19.51
C ILE A 224 -18.71 -19.78 -18.66
N SER A 225 -19.46 -20.65 -17.97
CA SER A 225 -18.93 -21.83 -17.28
C SER A 225 -19.49 -23.12 -17.89
N GLY A 226 -18.59 -23.94 -18.42
CA GLY A 226 -18.91 -25.26 -18.96
C GLY A 226 -19.18 -25.29 -20.46
N GLY A 227 -18.86 -26.42 -21.07
CA GLY A 227 -18.85 -26.59 -22.52
C GLY A 227 -17.83 -27.63 -22.96
N ASP A 228 -17.63 -27.73 -24.27
CA ASP A 228 -16.74 -28.72 -24.87
C ASP A 228 -15.31 -28.60 -24.34
N GLY A 229 -14.75 -29.74 -23.94
CA GLY A 229 -13.42 -29.85 -23.38
C GLY A 229 -13.33 -29.68 -21.86
N SER A 230 -14.43 -29.39 -21.17
CA SER A 230 -14.50 -29.59 -19.71
C SER A 230 -14.49 -31.08 -19.38
N ALA A 231 -13.49 -31.57 -18.63
CA ALA A 231 -13.30 -32.99 -18.40
C ALA A 231 -12.38 -33.29 -17.20
N LEU A 232 -12.42 -34.53 -16.71
CA LEU A 232 -11.49 -35.06 -15.71
C LEU A 232 -10.56 -36.11 -16.35
N TRP A 233 -9.26 -35.94 -16.16
CA TRP A 233 -8.21 -36.72 -16.79
C TRP A 233 -7.35 -37.44 -15.76
N LYS A 234 -6.84 -38.62 -16.15
CA LYS A 234 -5.84 -39.39 -15.40
C LYS A 234 -4.65 -39.72 -16.27
N SER A 235 -3.45 -39.51 -15.73
CA SER A 235 -2.19 -40.02 -16.26
C SER A 235 -1.67 -41.11 -15.32
N MET A 236 -0.98 -42.11 -15.88
CA MET A 236 -0.29 -43.15 -15.12
C MET A 236 1.23 -43.23 -15.39
N ASP A 237 1.75 -42.35 -16.25
CA ASP A 237 3.11 -42.36 -16.76
C ASP A 237 3.82 -41.01 -16.58
N SER A 238 3.56 -40.34 -15.45
CA SER A 238 4.12 -39.03 -15.12
C SER A 238 3.76 -37.94 -16.14
N GLY A 239 2.53 -37.97 -16.62
CA GLY A 239 1.91 -36.95 -17.46
C GLY A 239 2.29 -37.04 -18.93
N GLU A 240 2.89 -38.13 -19.40
CA GLU A 240 3.21 -38.30 -20.83
C GLU A 240 1.97 -38.63 -21.66
N THR A 241 1.03 -39.40 -21.10
CA THR A 241 -0.27 -39.70 -21.70
C THR A 241 -1.42 -39.51 -20.72
N TRP A 242 -2.60 -39.15 -21.26
CA TRP A 242 -3.79 -38.82 -20.46
C TRP A 242 -5.02 -39.55 -20.99
N THR A 243 -5.77 -40.14 -20.07
CA THR A 243 -7.07 -40.79 -20.33
C THR A 243 -8.18 -39.96 -19.71
N GLU A 244 -9.23 -39.67 -20.47
CA GLU A 244 -10.43 -39.00 -19.95
C GLU A 244 -11.25 -39.97 -19.10
N ILE A 245 -11.27 -39.77 -17.79
CA ILE A 245 -11.98 -40.64 -16.84
C ILE A 245 -13.37 -40.11 -16.48
N SER A 246 -13.74 -38.90 -16.91
CA SER A 246 -15.11 -38.38 -16.82
C SER A 246 -16.11 -39.11 -17.74
N LYS A 247 -15.62 -39.99 -18.63
CA LYS A 247 -16.46 -40.87 -19.48
C LYS A 247 -16.77 -42.21 -18.83
N ASN A 248 -16.14 -42.51 -17.70
CA ASN A 248 -16.28 -43.79 -17.03
C ASN A 248 -17.65 -43.95 -16.36
N GLU A 249 -17.98 -45.19 -16.01
CA GLU A 249 -19.27 -45.54 -15.41
C GLU A 249 -19.53 -44.74 -14.12
N GLY A 250 -20.76 -44.24 -13.99
CA GLY A 250 -21.24 -43.51 -12.82
C GLY A 250 -20.97 -41.99 -12.81
N PHE A 251 -20.15 -41.47 -13.74
CA PHE A 251 -19.91 -40.03 -13.89
C PHE A 251 -21.00 -39.35 -14.76
N PRO A 252 -21.28 -38.03 -14.61
CA PRO A 252 -22.23 -37.32 -15.47
C PRO A 252 -21.83 -37.32 -16.96
N LYS A 253 -22.82 -37.45 -17.85
CA LYS A 253 -22.62 -37.57 -19.31
C LYS A 253 -22.94 -36.30 -20.11
N ASP A 254 -23.72 -35.38 -19.55
CA ASP A 254 -24.08 -34.11 -20.20
C ASP A 254 -22.95 -33.07 -20.03
N THR A 255 -23.20 -31.82 -20.45
CA THR A 255 -22.22 -30.72 -20.36
C THR A 255 -21.60 -30.60 -18.97
N LEU A 256 -20.27 -30.70 -18.92
CA LEU A 256 -19.49 -30.54 -17.70
C LEU A 256 -18.99 -29.09 -17.56
N GLY A 257 -18.95 -28.63 -16.32
CA GLY A 257 -18.37 -27.36 -15.92
C GLY A 257 -17.01 -27.54 -15.26
N ILE A 258 -16.69 -26.67 -14.30
CA ILE A 258 -15.47 -26.80 -13.49
C ILE A 258 -15.52 -28.08 -12.62
N ILE A 259 -14.36 -28.73 -12.46
CA ILE A 259 -14.19 -29.92 -11.63
C ILE A 259 -12.98 -29.73 -10.71
N GLY A 260 -13.17 -29.98 -9.41
CA GLY A 260 -12.07 -30.10 -8.44
C GLY A 260 -11.82 -31.57 -8.10
N VAL A 261 -10.57 -31.97 -7.87
CA VAL A 261 -10.19 -33.37 -7.61
C VAL A 261 -9.24 -33.51 -6.43
N ALA A 262 -9.49 -34.50 -5.57
CA ALA A 262 -8.62 -34.87 -4.45
C ALA A 262 -8.41 -36.39 -4.39
N VAL A 263 -7.19 -36.80 -4.06
CA VAL A 263 -6.82 -38.20 -3.80
C VAL A 263 -6.53 -38.33 -2.31
N SER A 264 -7.06 -39.38 -1.66
CA SER A 264 -6.76 -39.61 -0.25
C SER A 264 -5.27 -39.91 -0.05
N PRO A 265 -4.55 -39.19 0.82
CA PRO A 265 -3.18 -39.53 1.20
C PRO A 265 -3.08 -40.91 1.87
N LYS A 266 -4.16 -41.41 2.48
CA LYS A 266 -4.21 -42.72 3.14
C LYS A 266 -4.58 -43.86 2.18
N ASN A 267 -5.23 -43.58 1.06
CA ASN A 267 -5.71 -44.59 0.12
C ASN A 267 -5.75 -44.04 -1.32
N SER A 268 -4.78 -44.42 -2.14
CA SER A 268 -4.65 -43.98 -3.53
C SER A 268 -5.81 -44.36 -4.46
N GLU A 269 -6.61 -45.36 -4.10
CA GLU A 269 -7.79 -45.77 -4.87
C GLU A 269 -9.02 -44.90 -4.55
N LYS A 270 -9.02 -44.23 -3.38
CA LYS A 270 -10.08 -43.33 -2.94
C LYS A 270 -9.86 -41.93 -3.51
N VAL A 271 -10.69 -41.55 -4.47
CA VAL A 271 -10.61 -40.27 -5.19
C VAL A 271 -11.95 -39.57 -5.12
N TRP A 272 -11.95 -38.28 -4.77
CA TRP A 272 -13.15 -37.43 -4.83
C TRP A 272 -13.07 -36.45 -5.99
N ALA A 273 -14.21 -36.19 -6.61
CA ALA A 273 -14.40 -35.15 -7.62
C ALA A 273 -15.64 -34.33 -7.29
N ILE A 274 -15.48 -33.02 -7.11
CA ILE A 274 -16.60 -32.08 -6.99
C ILE A 274 -16.91 -31.52 -8.38
N VAL A 275 -18.11 -31.77 -8.88
CA VAL A 275 -18.45 -31.61 -10.31
C VAL A 275 -19.55 -30.58 -10.51
N GLU A 276 -19.28 -29.57 -11.34
CA GLU A 276 -20.31 -28.69 -11.88
C GLU A 276 -21.03 -29.37 -13.06
N ASN A 277 -22.34 -29.57 -12.89
CA ASN A 277 -23.26 -30.04 -13.93
C ASN A 277 -24.67 -29.54 -13.58
N LYS A 278 -25.51 -29.35 -14.61
CA LYS A 278 -26.84 -28.73 -14.49
C LYS A 278 -27.77 -29.53 -13.56
N GLU A 279 -27.94 -30.81 -13.86
CA GLU A 279 -28.86 -31.70 -13.15
C GLU A 279 -28.14 -32.67 -12.20
N LYS A 280 -26.96 -33.17 -12.61
CA LYS A 280 -26.16 -34.19 -11.92
C LYS A 280 -24.86 -33.62 -11.33
N GLY A 281 -24.89 -32.37 -10.88
CA GLY A 281 -23.76 -31.78 -10.16
C GLY A 281 -23.72 -32.27 -8.70
N GLY A 282 -22.52 -32.46 -8.14
CA GLY A 282 -22.35 -32.99 -6.79
C GLY A 282 -20.94 -33.48 -6.52
N LEU A 283 -20.73 -34.07 -5.33
CA LEU A 283 -19.52 -34.75 -4.95
C LEU A 283 -19.60 -36.22 -5.38
N TYR A 284 -18.64 -36.63 -6.19
CA TYR A 284 -18.44 -37.99 -6.65
C TYR A 284 -17.25 -38.61 -5.92
N ARG A 285 -17.32 -39.92 -5.69
CA ARG A 285 -16.23 -40.71 -5.11
C ARG A 285 -15.99 -41.96 -5.93
N SER A 286 -14.72 -42.29 -6.12
CA SER A 286 -14.24 -43.54 -6.68
C SER A 286 -13.53 -44.33 -5.58
N GLU A 287 -13.64 -45.66 -5.63
CA GLU A 287 -12.90 -46.61 -4.77
C GLU A 287 -11.85 -47.42 -5.55
N ASP A 288 -11.65 -47.14 -6.85
CA ASP A 288 -10.78 -47.89 -7.76
C ASP A 288 -9.89 -46.97 -8.64
N GLY A 289 -9.57 -45.79 -8.11
CA GLY A 289 -8.70 -44.81 -8.75
C GLY A 289 -9.32 -44.16 -10.00
N GLY A 290 -10.63 -44.09 -10.11
CA GLY A 290 -11.39 -43.38 -11.14
C GLY A 290 -11.91 -44.25 -12.28
N LYS A 291 -11.93 -45.58 -12.13
CA LYS A 291 -12.51 -46.50 -13.12
C LYS A 291 -14.03 -46.56 -13.01
N THR A 292 -14.56 -46.46 -11.80
CA THR A 292 -16.00 -46.33 -11.53
C THR A 292 -16.26 -45.21 -10.51
N TRP A 293 -17.42 -44.56 -10.64
CA TRP A 293 -17.79 -43.44 -9.79
C TRP A 293 -19.15 -43.65 -9.14
N ALA A 294 -19.30 -43.17 -7.92
CA ALA A 294 -20.58 -43.05 -7.23
C ALA A 294 -20.79 -41.60 -6.80
N VAL A 295 -21.99 -41.06 -7.02
CA VAL A 295 -22.38 -39.80 -6.38
C VAL A 295 -22.56 -40.05 -4.88
N VAL A 296 -21.86 -39.29 -4.04
CA VAL A 296 -21.91 -39.44 -2.58
C VAL A 296 -22.69 -38.32 -1.89
N ASN A 297 -22.76 -37.13 -2.51
CA ASN A 297 -23.59 -36.02 -2.02
C ASN A 297 -23.97 -35.06 -3.16
N GLU A 298 -25.25 -34.67 -3.23
CA GLU A 298 -25.82 -33.80 -4.27
C GLU A 298 -26.22 -32.40 -3.75
N GLU A 299 -25.97 -32.10 -2.47
CA GLU A 299 -26.38 -30.86 -1.82
C GLU A 299 -25.89 -29.64 -2.61
N ARG A 300 -26.76 -28.64 -2.76
CA ARG A 300 -26.41 -27.41 -3.49
C ARG A 300 -25.41 -26.55 -2.72
N LYS A 301 -25.37 -26.64 -1.38
CA LYS A 301 -24.49 -25.82 -0.53
C LYS A 301 -23.00 -26.03 -0.81
N ILE A 302 -22.60 -27.27 -1.13
CA ILE A 302 -21.20 -27.61 -1.44
C ILE A 302 -20.76 -27.19 -2.86
N ARG A 303 -21.64 -26.57 -3.64
CA ARG A 303 -21.40 -26.19 -5.05
C ARG A 303 -22.14 -24.92 -5.45
N GLN A 304 -22.37 -24.02 -4.49
CA GLN A 304 -22.89 -22.68 -4.80
C GLN A 304 -21.86 -21.98 -5.69
N ARG A 305 -22.34 -21.24 -6.71
CA ARG A 305 -21.51 -20.48 -7.67
C ARG A 305 -20.24 -21.26 -8.10
N ALA A 306 -20.45 -22.46 -8.62
CA ALA A 306 -19.39 -23.46 -8.80
C ALA A 306 -18.13 -22.92 -9.50
N TRP A 307 -18.29 -22.09 -10.55
CA TRP A 307 -17.19 -21.45 -11.28
C TRP A 307 -16.21 -20.65 -10.39
N TYR A 308 -16.65 -20.18 -9.21
CA TYR A 308 -15.84 -19.35 -8.31
C TYR A 308 -15.07 -20.21 -7.27
N TYR A 309 -15.72 -21.19 -6.61
CA TYR A 309 -15.10 -21.89 -5.46
C TYR A 309 -14.65 -23.35 -5.69
N THR A 310 -15.11 -24.04 -6.75
CA THR A 310 -15.02 -25.52 -6.86
C THR A 310 -13.61 -26.07 -6.56
N ARG A 311 -13.45 -26.60 -5.34
CA ARG A 311 -12.25 -27.25 -4.78
C ARG A 311 -12.66 -28.29 -3.74
N VAL A 312 -11.90 -29.39 -3.67
CA VAL A 312 -12.08 -30.46 -2.69
C VAL A 312 -10.71 -30.87 -2.16
N TYR A 313 -10.61 -31.18 -0.87
CA TYR A 313 -9.37 -31.60 -0.21
C TYR A 313 -9.64 -32.79 0.70
N ALA A 314 -8.82 -33.84 0.58
CA ALA A 314 -8.82 -34.95 1.52
C ALA A 314 -7.96 -34.60 2.74
N ASP A 315 -8.38 -35.05 3.92
CA ASP A 315 -7.58 -34.92 5.13
C ASP A 315 -6.28 -35.74 5.02
N THR A 316 -5.22 -35.28 5.67
CA THR A 316 -3.90 -35.92 5.59
C THR A 316 -3.75 -37.10 6.53
N GLN A 317 -4.58 -37.19 7.58
CA GLN A 317 -4.52 -38.20 8.62
C GLN A 317 -5.72 -39.17 8.62
N ASP A 318 -6.87 -38.76 8.09
CA ASP A 318 -8.09 -39.57 8.08
C ASP A 318 -8.60 -39.81 6.64
N GLU A 319 -8.93 -41.06 6.31
CA GLU A 319 -9.36 -41.43 4.95
C GLU A 319 -10.81 -41.10 4.62
N ASP A 320 -11.63 -40.69 5.60
CA ASP A 320 -13.04 -40.36 5.43
C ASP A 320 -13.33 -38.87 5.68
N VAL A 321 -12.34 -38.09 6.13
CA VAL A 321 -12.48 -36.65 6.27
C VAL A 321 -12.18 -35.95 4.94
N VAL A 322 -13.12 -35.12 4.49
CA VAL A 322 -13.01 -34.37 3.23
C VAL A 322 -13.59 -32.97 3.39
N TYR A 323 -12.93 -31.99 2.79
CA TYR A 323 -13.28 -30.58 2.81
C TYR A 323 -13.70 -30.12 1.42
N VAL A 324 -14.74 -29.28 1.34
CA VAL A 324 -15.16 -28.60 0.11
C VAL A 324 -15.18 -27.11 0.37
N LEU A 325 -14.49 -26.33 -0.48
CA LEU A 325 -14.46 -24.88 -0.34
C LEU A 325 -15.63 -24.24 -1.08
N ASN A 326 -16.24 -23.26 -0.44
CA ASN A 326 -17.35 -22.45 -0.94
C ASN A 326 -17.40 -21.11 -0.19
N VAL A 327 -18.49 -20.34 -0.33
CA VAL A 327 -18.77 -19.14 0.49
C VAL A 327 -18.45 -19.42 1.97
N ASN A 328 -19.01 -20.52 2.47
CA ASN A 328 -18.55 -21.18 3.68
C ASN A 328 -17.79 -22.45 3.29
N TYR A 329 -16.75 -22.83 4.03
CA TYR A 329 -16.15 -24.14 3.79
C TYR A 329 -16.96 -25.24 4.50
N HIS A 330 -16.94 -26.42 3.93
CA HIS A 330 -17.69 -27.57 4.41
C HIS A 330 -16.75 -28.72 4.76
N LYS A 331 -16.98 -29.37 5.90
CA LYS A 331 -16.22 -30.54 6.36
C LYS A 331 -17.15 -31.73 6.53
N SER A 332 -16.75 -32.85 5.95
CA SER A 332 -17.34 -34.17 6.14
C SER A 332 -16.38 -35.04 6.95
N THR A 333 -16.93 -35.95 7.75
CA THR A 333 -16.16 -36.99 8.47
C THR A 333 -16.64 -38.41 8.15
N ASP A 334 -17.45 -38.59 7.11
CA ASP A 334 -18.07 -39.87 6.73
C ASP A 334 -17.86 -40.23 5.24
N GLY A 335 -16.76 -39.75 4.68
CA GLY A 335 -16.34 -39.99 3.30
C GLY A 335 -17.07 -39.14 2.26
N GLY A 336 -17.71 -38.05 2.69
CA GLY A 336 -18.39 -37.05 1.86
C GLY A 336 -19.91 -37.21 1.81
N LYS A 337 -20.52 -38.03 2.68
CA LYS A 337 -21.96 -38.28 2.66
C LYS A 337 -22.73 -37.16 3.34
N SER A 338 -22.20 -36.61 4.45
CA SER A 338 -22.79 -35.48 5.16
C SER A 338 -21.76 -34.39 5.46
N PHE A 339 -22.20 -33.13 5.43
CA PHE A 339 -21.33 -31.97 5.61
C PHE A 339 -21.84 -31.01 6.68
N ASN A 340 -20.94 -30.64 7.59
CA ASN A 340 -21.08 -29.49 8.48
C ASN A 340 -20.45 -28.24 7.83
N THR A 341 -21.00 -27.07 8.13
CA THR A 341 -20.60 -25.79 7.54
C THR A 341 -19.81 -24.97 8.55
N PHE A 342 -18.72 -24.37 8.10
CA PHE A 342 -17.80 -23.60 8.93
C PHE A 342 -17.36 -22.32 8.20
N ASN A 343 -16.75 -21.41 8.95
CA ASN A 343 -16.20 -20.16 8.43
C ASN A 343 -14.82 -19.91 9.03
N ALA A 344 -13.95 -19.33 8.22
CA ALA A 344 -12.79 -18.60 8.71
C ALA A 344 -13.25 -17.18 9.16
N PRO A 345 -12.35 -16.31 9.62
CA PRO A 345 -12.69 -14.93 9.98
C PRO A 345 -13.28 -14.10 8.83
N HIS A 346 -13.13 -14.56 7.59
CA HIS A 346 -13.78 -14.05 6.39
C HIS A 346 -14.46 -15.21 5.63
N GLY A 347 -15.38 -14.89 4.70
CA GLY A 347 -16.02 -15.85 3.81
C GLY A 347 -15.34 -15.93 2.43
N ASP A 348 -15.94 -16.70 1.52
CA ASP A 348 -15.48 -16.90 0.14
C ASP A 348 -14.12 -17.59 0.02
N HIS A 349 -14.09 -18.88 0.38
CA HIS A 349 -12.85 -19.65 0.49
C HIS A 349 -12.43 -20.27 -0.85
N HIS A 350 -11.16 -20.09 -1.22
CA HIS A 350 -10.63 -20.42 -2.56
C HIS A 350 -9.52 -21.47 -2.58
N ASP A 351 -8.73 -21.56 -1.50
CA ASP A 351 -7.66 -22.55 -1.39
C ASP A 351 -7.44 -22.98 0.06
N LEU A 352 -7.00 -24.22 0.26
CA LEU A 352 -6.75 -24.83 1.56
C LEU A 352 -5.49 -25.67 1.46
N TRP A 353 -4.65 -25.57 2.48
CA TRP A 353 -3.55 -26.49 2.70
C TRP A 353 -3.69 -27.11 4.09
N ILE A 354 -3.56 -28.43 4.16
CA ILE A 354 -3.60 -29.22 5.40
C ILE A 354 -2.24 -29.87 5.56
N SER A 355 -1.63 -29.73 6.74
CA SER A 355 -0.28 -30.23 6.99
C SER A 355 -0.21 -31.76 6.86
N PRO A 356 0.74 -32.30 6.07
CA PRO A 356 0.91 -33.75 5.90
C PRO A 356 1.26 -34.53 7.17
N GLU A 357 1.85 -33.87 8.16
CA GLU A 357 2.26 -34.44 9.44
C GLU A 357 1.24 -34.21 10.57
N ASP A 358 0.39 -33.19 10.46
CA ASP A 358 -0.62 -32.85 11.46
C ASP A 358 -1.83 -32.15 10.83
N SER A 359 -2.93 -32.90 10.64
CA SER A 359 -4.19 -32.37 10.08
C SER A 359 -4.82 -31.20 10.85
N GLN A 360 -4.39 -30.93 12.09
CA GLN A 360 -4.88 -29.78 12.86
C GLN A 360 -4.25 -28.46 12.40
N ARG A 361 -3.11 -28.52 11.70
CA ARG A 361 -2.40 -27.36 11.18
C ARG A 361 -2.79 -27.10 9.74
N MET A 362 -3.41 -25.95 9.49
CA MET A 362 -3.92 -25.58 8.18
C MET A 362 -3.79 -24.08 7.90
N ILE A 363 -3.77 -23.75 6.61
CA ILE A 363 -3.92 -22.38 6.12
C ILE A 363 -5.02 -22.36 5.06
N ILE A 364 -5.88 -21.36 5.14
CA ILE A 364 -6.96 -21.12 4.18
C ILE A 364 -6.76 -19.76 3.51
N GLY A 365 -7.11 -19.67 2.23
CA GLY A 365 -7.14 -18.43 1.47
C GLY A 365 -8.57 -18.13 1.04
N ASP A 366 -9.02 -16.88 1.26
CA ASP A 366 -10.37 -16.42 0.97
C ASP A 366 -10.38 -14.96 0.46
N ASP A 367 -11.56 -14.35 0.28
CA ASP A 367 -11.69 -12.96 -0.20
C ASP A 367 -11.18 -11.89 0.80
N GLY A 368 -10.88 -12.29 2.04
CA GLY A 368 -10.27 -11.47 3.08
C GLY A 368 -8.77 -11.72 3.29
N GLY A 369 -8.13 -12.62 2.54
CA GLY A 369 -6.69 -12.89 2.63
C GLY A 369 -6.37 -14.31 3.08
N ALA A 370 -5.33 -14.47 3.89
CA ALA A 370 -4.94 -15.79 4.41
C ALA A 370 -5.04 -15.87 5.94
N GLN A 371 -5.54 -17.01 6.43
CA GLN A 371 -5.69 -17.28 7.86
C GLN A 371 -5.19 -18.68 8.22
N ILE A 372 -4.57 -18.81 9.40
CA ILE A 372 -3.92 -20.03 9.87
C ILE A 372 -4.65 -20.57 11.09
N SER A 373 -4.81 -21.89 11.16
CA SER A 373 -5.33 -22.62 12.30
C SER A 373 -4.34 -23.70 12.76
N TYR A 374 -4.32 -23.97 14.06
CA TYR A 374 -3.55 -25.03 14.72
C TYR A 374 -4.45 -26.03 15.47
N ASP A 375 -5.77 -25.94 15.28
CA ASP A 375 -6.79 -26.72 15.98
C ASP A 375 -7.86 -27.27 15.02
N GLY A 376 -7.48 -27.51 13.76
CA GLY A 376 -8.38 -28.14 12.78
C GLY A 376 -9.49 -27.22 12.26
N GLY A 377 -9.31 -25.90 12.40
CA GLY A 377 -10.24 -24.86 11.97
C GLY A 377 -11.25 -24.43 13.06
N GLU A 378 -11.02 -24.75 14.34
CA GLU A 378 -11.83 -24.23 15.45
C GLU A 378 -11.56 -22.74 15.70
N THR A 379 -10.29 -22.33 15.60
CA THR A 379 -9.87 -20.92 15.63
C THR A 379 -8.88 -20.58 14.52
N TRP A 380 -8.85 -19.31 14.12
CA TRP A 380 -8.07 -18.81 12.99
C TRP A 380 -7.39 -17.49 13.31
N SER A 381 -6.22 -17.24 12.71
CA SER A 381 -5.53 -15.94 12.78
C SER A 381 -6.34 -14.81 12.10
N THR A 382 -6.16 -13.57 12.54
CA THR A 382 -6.84 -12.40 11.93
C THR A 382 -6.35 -12.10 10.51
N TYR A 383 -7.22 -11.50 9.71
CA TYR A 383 -6.86 -10.90 8.41
C TYR A 383 -6.64 -9.38 8.48
N TYR A 384 -6.85 -8.75 9.64
CA TYR A 384 -6.55 -7.33 9.93
C TYR A 384 -5.06 -7.08 10.19
N ASN A 385 -4.19 -7.77 9.45
CA ASN A 385 -2.74 -7.58 9.50
C ASN A 385 -2.07 -7.70 8.12
N GLN A 386 -2.85 -7.65 7.04
CA GLN A 386 -2.39 -7.83 5.66
C GLN A 386 -2.74 -6.57 4.85
N PRO A 387 -1.77 -5.79 4.32
CA PRO A 387 -2.08 -4.60 3.54
C PRO A 387 -2.37 -4.98 2.07
N THR A 388 -3.34 -5.86 1.85
CA THR A 388 -3.73 -6.40 0.54
C THR A 388 -5.13 -5.96 0.09
N ALA A 389 -5.69 -4.92 0.70
CA ALA A 389 -6.98 -4.36 0.31
C ALA A 389 -7.04 -4.02 -1.20
N GLN A 390 -8.20 -4.32 -1.81
CA GLN A 390 -8.46 -4.15 -3.23
C GLN A 390 -9.45 -3.01 -3.45
N PHE A 391 -8.96 -1.84 -3.85
CA PHE A 391 -9.78 -0.63 -4.00
C PHE A 391 -10.19 -0.36 -5.45
N TYR A 392 -11.41 0.14 -5.65
CA TYR A 392 -11.94 0.47 -6.98
C TYR A 392 -11.81 1.94 -7.36
N ARG A 393 -12.14 2.83 -6.43
CA ARG A 393 -12.24 4.28 -6.61
C ARG A 393 -11.71 5.00 -5.37
N VAL A 394 -11.22 6.23 -5.55
CA VAL A 394 -10.71 7.04 -4.45
C VAL A 394 -11.17 8.49 -4.52
N THR A 395 -11.59 9.03 -3.38
CA THR A 395 -11.88 10.46 -3.21
C THR A 395 -11.40 10.93 -1.84
N THR A 396 -11.51 12.23 -1.56
CA THR A 396 -11.11 12.86 -0.30
C THR A 396 -12.15 13.85 0.18
N ASP A 397 -12.05 14.24 1.45
CA ASP A 397 -12.82 15.35 2.02
C ASP A 397 -11.94 16.56 2.36
N ASN A 398 -12.51 17.52 3.11
CA ASN A 398 -11.81 18.71 3.57
C ASN A 398 -11.62 18.75 5.10
N SER A 399 -11.63 17.61 5.81
CA SER A 399 -11.31 17.62 7.25
C SER A 399 -9.83 17.94 7.48
N PHE A 400 -9.43 18.22 8.73
CA PHE A 400 -8.01 18.31 9.10
C PHE A 400 -7.71 17.40 10.31
N PRO A 401 -6.85 16.37 10.16
CA PRO A 401 -6.33 15.85 8.89
C PRO A 401 -7.46 15.47 7.91
N TYR A 402 -7.23 15.59 6.60
CA TYR A 402 -8.23 15.17 5.61
C TYR A 402 -8.31 13.65 5.57
N ARG A 403 -9.49 13.13 5.22
CA ARG A 403 -9.75 11.70 5.08
C ARG A 403 -9.78 11.28 3.61
N ILE A 404 -9.36 10.06 3.37
CA ILE A 404 -9.37 9.37 2.08
C ILE A 404 -10.49 8.33 2.13
N TYR A 405 -11.26 8.23 1.05
CA TYR A 405 -12.44 7.37 0.97
C TYR A 405 -12.25 6.37 -0.16
N VAL A 406 -12.48 5.09 0.14
CA VAL A 406 -12.27 3.98 -0.79
C VAL A 406 -13.26 2.85 -0.54
N ALA A 407 -13.78 2.24 -1.61
CA ALA A 407 -14.59 1.03 -1.54
C ALA A 407 -13.70 -0.20 -1.72
N GLN A 408 -13.67 -1.10 -0.72
CA GLN A 408 -12.89 -2.33 -0.75
C GLN A 408 -13.75 -3.50 -1.25
N GLN A 409 -13.23 -4.26 -2.22
CA GLN A 409 -13.85 -5.49 -2.67
C GLN A 409 -14.06 -6.50 -1.52
N ASP A 410 -15.21 -7.17 -1.53
CA ASP A 410 -15.66 -8.21 -0.59
C ASP A 410 -15.67 -7.76 0.89
N ASN A 411 -15.56 -6.45 1.13
CA ASN A 411 -15.48 -5.80 2.43
C ASN A 411 -16.28 -4.48 2.41
N SER A 412 -16.07 -3.61 3.40
CA SER A 412 -16.78 -2.31 3.48
C SER A 412 -16.07 -1.18 2.74
N THR A 413 -16.81 -0.12 2.44
CA THR A 413 -16.25 1.19 2.10
C THR A 413 -15.67 1.83 3.35
N LEU A 414 -14.46 2.39 3.25
CA LEU A 414 -13.71 2.95 4.35
C LEU A 414 -13.49 4.46 4.18
N ARG A 415 -13.44 5.17 5.31
CA ARG A 415 -12.81 6.49 5.42
C ARG A 415 -11.58 6.37 6.33
N ILE A 416 -10.42 6.84 5.87
CA ILE A 416 -9.13 6.73 6.57
C ILE A 416 -8.42 8.07 6.64
N ASP A 417 -7.84 8.40 7.79
CA ASP A 417 -7.01 9.60 7.93
C ASP A 417 -5.72 9.48 7.11
N HIS A 418 -5.33 10.51 6.35
CA HIS A 418 -4.06 10.49 5.62
C HIS A 418 -2.82 10.49 6.55
N ARG A 419 -3.02 10.86 7.83
CA ARG A 419 -2.01 10.93 8.90
C ARG A 419 -2.66 10.87 10.29
N SER A 420 -1.88 10.49 11.28
CA SER A 420 -2.26 10.36 12.70
C SER A 420 -1.41 11.26 13.61
N ASP A 421 -1.91 11.56 14.81
CA ASP A 421 -1.11 12.19 15.88
C ASP A 421 -0.16 11.18 16.57
N GLY A 422 -0.31 9.88 16.28
CA GLY A 422 0.51 8.77 16.78
C GLY A 422 1.77 8.47 15.95
N SER A 423 2.30 7.24 16.05
CA SER A 423 3.50 6.81 15.30
C SER A 423 3.22 5.97 14.05
N ALA A 424 1.95 5.65 13.80
CA ALA A 424 1.47 4.82 12.69
C ALA A 424 0.02 5.20 12.37
N ILE A 425 -0.50 4.72 11.25
CA ILE A 425 -1.92 4.76 10.89
C ILE A 425 -2.48 3.36 11.16
N ASP A 426 -3.19 3.19 12.28
CA ASP A 426 -3.71 1.90 12.73
C ASP A 426 -5.24 1.82 12.62
N GLU A 427 -5.85 0.77 13.18
CA GLU A 427 -7.31 0.56 13.15
C GLU A 427 -8.12 1.69 13.80
N SER A 428 -7.50 2.53 14.64
CA SER A 428 -8.18 3.70 15.21
C SER A 428 -8.27 4.89 14.24
N ASN A 429 -7.59 4.83 13.10
CA ASN A 429 -7.52 5.90 12.10
C ASN A 429 -8.42 5.67 10.88
N TRP A 430 -9.23 4.62 10.88
CA TRP A 430 -10.21 4.38 9.82
C TRP A 430 -11.49 3.75 10.36
N GLU A 431 -12.58 3.95 9.64
CA GLU A 431 -13.88 3.34 9.95
C GLU A 431 -14.73 3.14 8.68
N GLU A 432 -15.75 2.30 8.77
CA GLU A 432 -16.67 2.02 7.66
C GLU A 432 -17.59 3.22 7.35
N THR A 433 -18.01 3.38 6.09
CA THR A 433 -18.88 4.49 5.66
C THR A 433 -19.96 4.06 4.65
N ALA A 434 -20.57 5.02 3.94
CA ALA A 434 -21.68 4.80 3.03
C ALA A 434 -21.28 3.94 1.83
N GLY A 435 -22.24 3.19 1.30
CA GLY A 435 -22.03 2.25 0.19
C GLY A 435 -21.85 0.82 0.66
N GLY A 436 -21.29 -0.01 -0.22
CA GLY A 436 -20.98 -1.40 0.02
C GLY A 436 -19.51 -1.71 -0.25
N GLU A 437 -19.26 -2.79 -0.97
CA GLU A 437 -17.91 -3.28 -1.31
C GLU A 437 -17.35 -2.71 -2.62
N SER A 438 -18.11 -1.82 -3.26
CA SER A 438 -17.86 -1.35 -4.60
C SER A 438 -18.36 0.08 -4.77
N ALA A 439 -17.93 0.74 -5.85
CA ALA A 439 -18.41 2.04 -6.30
C ALA A 439 -17.71 3.30 -5.80
N TRP A 440 -18.20 4.41 -6.36
CA TRP A 440 -17.79 5.77 -6.06
C TRP A 440 -18.35 6.23 -4.72
N ILE A 441 -17.69 7.23 -4.16
CA ILE A 441 -18.07 7.87 -2.91
C ILE A 441 -18.19 9.36 -3.18
N ALA A 442 -19.22 10.00 -2.62
CA ALA A 442 -19.37 11.44 -2.62
C ALA A 442 -19.54 11.92 -1.17
N VAL A 443 -18.65 12.83 -0.75
CA VAL A 443 -18.73 13.48 0.56
C VAL A 443 -19.52 14.78 0.42
N ASP A 444 -20.42 15.05 1.34
CA ASP A 444 -21.17 16.32 1.35
C ASP A 444 -20.19 17.50 1.48
N PRO A 445 -20.18 18.45 0.51
CA PRO A 445 -19.26 19.58 0.53
C PRO A 445 -19.44 20.53 1.73
N LYS A 446 -20.58 20.45 2.42
CA LYS A 446 -20.94 21.30 3.57
C LYS A 446 -20.70 20.62 4.92
N ASP A 447 -20.67 19.30 4.96
CA ASP A 447 -20.50 18.53 6.20
C ASP A 447 -19.77 17.21 5.91
N ASN A 448 -18.49 17.14 6.24
CA ASN A 448 -17.68 15.94 6.00
C ASN A 448 -18.13 14.70 6.82
N ASP A 449 -19.10 14.83 7.74
CA ASP A 449 -19.72 13.68 8.42
C ASP A 449 -20.93 13.10 7.68
N ILE A 450 -21.34 13.70 6.56
CA ILE A 450 -22.38 13.19 5.68
C ILE A 450 -21.72 12.65 4.40
N VAL A 451 -21.91 11.35 4.16
CA VAL A 451 -21.25 10.63 3.05
C VAL A 451 -22.30 9.84 2.28
N TYR A 452 -22.12 9.78 0.97
CA TYR A 452 -22.96 9.05 0.02
C TYR A 452 -22.09 7.99 -0.67
N GLY A 453 -22.60 6.77 -0.79
CA GLY A 453 -21.83 5.67 -1.39
C GLY A 453 -22.72 4.65 -2.06
N GLY A 454 -22.23 4.14 -3.20
CA GLY A 454 -22.89 3.14 -4.03
C GLY A 454 -22.49 1.71 -3.69
N SER A 455 -23.09 0.76 -4.40
CA SER A 455 -22.61 -0.62 -4.59
C SER A 455 -23.34 -1.22 -5.80
N TYR A 456 -23.12 -2.49 -6.08
CA TYR A 456 -23.89 -3.25 -7.07
C TYR A 456 -25.42 -3.19 -6.86
N ASP A 457 -26.16 -3.53 -7.91
CA ASP A 457 -27.63 -3.49 -8.01
C ASP A 457 -28.26 -2.10 -7.83
N GLY A 458 -27.49 -1.04 -8.07
CA GLY A 458 -27.95 0.34 -7.88
C GLY A 458 -28.17 0.71 -6.41
N PHE A 459 -27.59 -0.06 -5.49
CA PHE A 459 -27.58 0.25 -4.07
C PHE A 459 -26.91 1.59 -3.83
N LEU A 460 -27.59 2.50 -3.14
CA LEU A 460 -27.09 3.84 -2.86
C LEU A 460 -27.54 4.26 -1.46
N THR A 461 -26.60 4.66 -0.62
CA THR A 461 -26.88 5.07 0.76
C THR A 461 -26.27 6.41 1.09
N ARG A 462 -26.88 7.06 2.08
CA ARG A 462 -26.37 8.23 2.78
C ARG A 462 -26.13 7.87 4.24
N VAL A 463 -24.94 8.13 4.75
CA VAL A 463 -24.55 7.94 6.15
C VAL A 463 -24.29 9.29 6.80
N ASN A 464 -24.81 9.49 8.02
CA ASN A 464 -24.41 10.57 8.90
C ASN A 464 -23.62 9.99 10.07
N HIS A 465 -22.31 10.18 10.08
CA HIS A 465 -21.39 9.61 11.06
C HIS A 465 -21.57 10.21 12.45
N LYS A 466 -21.80 11.52 12.51
CA LYS A 466 -22.03 12.25 13.77
C LYS A 466 -23.29 11.77 14.52
N LYS A 467 -24.33 11.37 13.77
CA LYS A 467 -25.61 10.89 14.31
C LYS A 467 -25.76 9.38 14.29
N LYS A 468 -24.84 8.66 13.64
CA LYS A 468 -24.86 7.19 13.46
C LYS A 468 -26.15 6.70 12.79
N THR A 469 -26.58 7.38 11.73
CA THR A 469 -27.80 7.04 10.98
C THR A 469 -27.50 6.77 9.52
N VAL A 470 -28.22 5.81 8.92
CA VAL A 470 -28.09 5.43 7.51
C VAL A 470 -29.45 5.53 6.82
N ARG A 471 -29.46 5.96 5.55
CA ARG A 471 -30.66 6.03 4.71
C ARG A 471 -30.37 5.44 3.33
N GLY A 472 -31.22 4.53 2.86
CA GLY A 472 -31.26 4.12 1.45
C GLY A 472 -31.89 5.21 0.58
N ILE A 473 -31.24 5.52 -0.54
CA ILE A 473 -31.59 6.61 -1.46
C ILE A 473 -31.47 6.19 -2.93
N ASN A 474 -31.61 4.89 -3.21
CA ASN A 474 -31.58 4.33 -4.57
C ASN A 474 -32.48 5.14 -5.52
N VAL A 475 -32.01 5.38 -6.74
CA VAL A 475 -32.79 6.09 -7.77
C VAL A 475 -34.07 5.33 -8.10
N TRP A 476 -33.96 4.00 -8.17
CA TRP A 476 -35.07 3.09 -8.43
C TRP A 476 -34.88 1.85 -7.55
N PRO A 477 -35.58 1.72 -6.40
CA PRO A 477 -35.37 0.65 -5.43
C PRO A 477 -36.05 -0.66 -5.88
N ASP A 478 -35.59 -1.20 -6.99
CA ASP A 478 -35.98 -2.49 -7.54
C ASP A 478 -34.78 -3.44 -7.51
N ASN A 479 -34.96 -4.65 -6.98
CA ASN A 479 -33.86 -5.61 -6.79
C ASN A 479 -33.89 -6.64 -7.92
N PRO A 480 -32.91 -6.63 -8.85
CA PRO A 480 -32.91 -7.52 -9.99
C PRO A 480 -32.12 -8.81 -9.78
N MET A 481 -31.70 -9.14 -8.55
CA MET A 481 -30.82 -10.27 -8.27
C MET A 481 -31.27 -11.55 -8.99
N GLY A 482 -30.37 -12.12 -9.79
CA GLY A 482 -30.66 -13.31 -10.60
C GLY A 482 -31.16 -13.04 -12.03
N ALA A 483 -31.49 -11.80 -12.39
CA ALA A 483 -31.90 -11.39 -13.74
C ALA A 483 -30.80 -10.60 -14.48
N GLY A 484 -30.78 -10.71 -15.81
CA GLY A 484 -29.92 -9.88 -16.66
C GLY A 484 -30.33 -8.40 -16.65
N ALA A 485 -29.49 -7.56 -17.24
CA ALA A 485 -29.68 -6.11 -17.28
C ALA A 485 -30.92 -5.68 -18.09
N GLU A 486 -31.48 -6.55 -18.93
CA GLU A 486 -32.72 -6.32 -19.67
C GLU A 486 -33.95 -6.16 -18.75
N ALA A 487 -33.87 -6.68 -17.52
CA ALA A 487 -34.93 -6.52 -16.52
C ALA A 487 -34.94 -5.12 -15.88
N MET A 488 -33.88 -4.34 -16.07
CA MET A 488 -33.70 -3.06 -15.35
C MET A 488 -34.21 -1.86 -16.13
N LYS A 489 -35.03 -1.04 -15.45
CA LYS A 489 -35.40 0.30 -15.94
C LYS A 489 -34.17 1.22 -16.07
N TYR A 490 -33.36 1.24 -15.02
CA TYR A 490 -32.08 1.95 -14.97
C TYR A 490 -30.98 0.97 -14.64
N ARG A 491 -30.00 0.82 -15.54
CA ARG A 491 -28.90 -0.13 -15.39
C ARG A 491 -27.75 0.56 -14.65
N PHE A 492 -27.48 0.12 -13.44
CA PHE A 492 -26.34 0.56 -12.65
C PHE A 492 -25.25 -0.49 -12.73
N GLN A 493 -24.02 -0.05 -13.01
CA GLN A 493 -22.85 -0.90 -12.95
C GLN A 493 -22.40 -1.07 -11.50
N TRP A 494 -21.72 -2.18 -11.19
CA TRP A 494 -21.00 -2.41 -9.94
C TRP A 494 -20.23 -1.19 -9.38
N ASN A 495 -19.66 -0.34 -10.24
CA ASN A 495 -18.88 0.84 -9.89
C ASN A 495 -19.46 2.15 -10.47
N PHE A 496 -20.77 2.34 -10.42
CA PHE A 496 -21.43 3.51 -11.00
C PHE A 496 -20.97 4.85 -10.37
N PRO A 497 -20.80 5.94 -11.15
CA PRO A 497 -20.39 7.24 -10.62
C PRO A 497 -21.40 7.91 -9.69
N ILE A 498 -20.89 8.60 -8.67
CA ILE A 498 -21.63 9.47 -7.75
C ILE A 498 -20.75 10.68 -7.45
N MET A 499 -21.27 11.90 -7.60
CA MET A 499 -20.51 13.11 -7.29
C MET A 499 -21.42 14.30 -6.97
N PHE A 500 -20.98 15.16 -6.06
CA PHE A 500 -21.56 16.50 -5.95
C PHE A 500 -21.06 17.39 -7.08
N SER A 501 -21.88 18.36 -7.48
CA SER A 501 -21.43 19.45 -8.34
C SER A 501 -20.30 20.23 -7.65
N ARG A 502 -19.30 20.61 -8.43
CA ARG A 502 -18.19 21.46 -7.96
C ARG A 502 -18.63 22.90 -7.71
N HIS A 503 -19.76 23.31 -8.27
CA HIS A 503 -20.27 24.69 -8.27
C HIS A 503 -21.52 24.85 -7.40
N ASN A 504 -22.33 23.80 -7.27
CA ASN A 504 -23.52 23.80 -6.42
C ASN A 504 -23.45 22.69 -5.35
N PRO A 505 -23.18 23.02 -4.07
CA PRO A 505 -22.99 22.03 -3.02
C PRO A 505 -24.29 21.30 -2.59
N ASN A 506 -25.46 21.67 -3.13
CA ASN A 506 -26.70 20.89 -2.92
C ASN A 506 -26.94 19.85 -4.01
N LYS A 507 -26.29 19.98 -5.17
CA LYS A 507 -26.60 19.19 -6.36
C LYS A 507 -25.74 17.93 -6.37
N LEU A 508 -26.37 16.78 -6.15
CA LEU A 508 -25.73 15.46 -6.19
C LEU A 508 -26.17 14.72 -7.45
N TYR A 509 -25.20 14.23 -8.21
CA TYR A 509 -25.41 13.41 -9.40
C TYR A 509 -25.13 11.93 -9.12
N THR A 510 -25.86 11.05 -9.79
CA THR A 510 -25.57 9.62 -9.91
C THR A 510 -25.91 9.12 -11.31
N PHE A 511 -25.25 8.05 -11.77
CA PHE A 511 -25.20 7.70 -13.19
C PHE A 511 -25.53 6.22 -13.42
N SER A 512 -26.66 5.94 -14.08
CA SER A 512 -26.98 4.61 -14.62
C SER A 512 -26.55 4.57 -16.09
N ASN A 513 -27.32 3.95 -16.98
CA ASN A 513 -27.36 4.34 -18.40
C ASN A 513 -27.90 5.77 -18.65
N TYR A 514 -28.44 6.43 -17.62
CA TYR A 514 -28.97 7.80 -17.61
C TYR A 514 -28.23 8.65 -16.57
N VAL A 515 -28.31 9.98 -16.71
CA VAL A 515 -27.85 10.94 -15.72
C VAL A 515 -29.00 11.32 -14.80
N HIS A 516 -28.78 11.17 -13.49
CA HIS A 516 -29.76 11.51 -12.45
C HIS A 516 -29.23 12.59 -11.53
N VAL A 517 -30.11 13.45 -11.03
CA VAL A 517 -29.76 14.53 -10.10
C VAL A 517 -30.73 14.62 -8.93
N THR A 518 -30.23 14.99 -7.77
CA THR A 518 -31.02 15.34 -6.59
C THR A 518 -30.47 16.60 -5.93
N GLU A 519 -31.36 17.43 -5.39
CA GLU A 519 -31.02 18.58 -4.54
C GLU A 519 -31.61 18.45 -3.12
N ASN A 520 -32.21 17.30 -2.81
CA ASN A 520 -32.87 17.01 -1.54
C ASN A 520 -32.34 15.72 -0.90
N GLU A 521 -31.02 15.53 -1.02
CA GLU A 521 -30.27 14.43 -0.39
C GLU A 521 -30.79 13.03 -0.77
N GLY A 522 -31.28 12.86 -2.00
CA GLY A 522 -31.76 11.58 -2.51
C GLY A 522 -33.20 11.24 -2.11
N GLN A 523 -33.98 12.20 -1.62
CA GLN A 523 -35.42 12.03 -1.39
C GLN A 523 -36.20 11.87 -2.70
N SER A 524 -35.75 12.53 -3.76
CA SER A 524 -36.24 12.35 -5.13
C SER A 524 -35.11 12.57 -6.13
N TRP A 525 -35.22 11.90 -7.29
CA TRP A 525 -34.26 11.99 -8.38
C TRP A 525 -34.95 12.46 -9.67
N GLU A 526 -34.35 13.45 -10.33
CA GLU A 526 -34.71 13.90 -11.68
C GLU A 526 -33.79 13.25 -12.71
N VAL A 527 -34.34 12.86 -13.86
CA VAL A 527 -33.58 12.29 -14.98
C VAL A 527 -33.26 13.41 -15.97
N LEU A 528 -31.98 13.65 -16.23
CA LEU A 528 -31.51 14.75 -17.08
C LEU A 528 -31.25 14.34 -18.54
N SER A 529 -31.07 13.04 -18.81
CA SER A 529 -30.65 12.57 -20.14
C SER A 529 -31.61 11.54 -20.74
N GLY A 530 -31.37 11.17 -22.00
CA GLY A 530 -31.76 9.87 -22.54
C GLY A 530 -30.79 8.77 -22.11
N ASP A 531 -30.92 7.58 -22.70
CA ASP A 531 -29.88 6.55 -22.59
C ASP A 531 -28.63 7.01 -23.37
N LEU A 532 -27.52 7.22 -22.67
CA LEU A 532 -26.26 7.72 -23.24
C LEU A 532 -25.29 6.60 -23.60
N THR A 533 -25.80 5.39 -23.81
CA THR A 533 -25.03 4.19 -24.14
C THR A 533 -25.43 3.63 -25.49
N ARG A 534 -24.74 2.61 -26.00
CA ARG A 534 -25.15 1.89 -27.22
C ARG A 534 -26.44 1.11 -27.01
N ASN A 535 -26.73 0.72 -25.77
CA ASN A 535 -27.94 -0.02 -25.37
C ASN A 535 -28.20 -1.24 -26.28
N ASP A 536 -27.14 -2.00 -26.58
CA ASP A 536 -27.21 -3.18 -27.46
C ASP A 536 -27.91 -4.33 -26.70
N PRO A 537 -29.13 -4.75 -27.10
CA PRO A 537 -29.89 -5.76 -26.37
C PRO A 537 -29.18 -7.11 -26.28
N THR A 538 -28.27 -7.43 -27.21
CA THR A 538 -27.53 -8.69 -27.20
C THR A 538 -26.52 -8.77 -26.05
N LYS A 539 -26.23 -7.64 -25.41
CA LYS A 539 -25.25 -7.51 -24.31
C LYS A 539 -25.90 -7.29 -22.94
N LEU A 540 -27.23 -7.32 -22.88
CA LEU A 540 -27.97 -7.07 -21.63
C LEU A 540 -28.41 -8.36 -20.94
N GLY A 541 -28.42 -9.50 -21.64
CA GLY A 541 -28.97 -10.77 -21.15
C GLY A 541 -28.29 -11.38 -19.92
N SER A 542 -28.89 -12.47 -19.43
CA SER A 542 -28.35 -13.31 -18.36
C SER A 542 -26.93 -13.83 -18.64
N SER A 543 -26.11 -13.88 -17.58
CA SER A 543 -24.71 -14.32 -17.59
C SER A 543 -24.51 -15.65 -16.84
N GLY A 544 -23.52 -16.45 -17.25
CA GLY A 544 -23.05 -17.67 -16.56
C GLY A 544 -22.94 -18.92 -17.46
N GLY A 545 -23.51 -18.88 -18.67
CA GLY A 545 -23.37 -19.94 -19.67
C GLY A 545 -24.39 -21.08 -19.49
N PRO A 546 -24.08 -22.32 -19.91
CA PRO A 546 -25.09 -23.39 -20.02
C PRO A 546 -25.47 -24.06 -18.69
N ILE A 547 -24.66 -23.92 -17.63
CA ILE A 547 -24.84 -24.67 -16.38
C ILE A 547 -25.30 -23.78 -15.22
N THR A 548 -24.44 -22.87 -14.76
CA THR A 548 -24.70 -22.02 -13.58
C THR A 548 -24.75 -20.55 -14.00
N GLN A 549 -25.87 -19.87 -13.73
CA GLN A 549 -25.97 -18.42 -13.96
C GLN A 549 -25.26 -17.62 -12.84
N ASP A 550 -24.77 -16.42 -13.15
CA ASP A 550 -24.25 -15.43 -12.20
C ASP A 550 -24.70 -14.03 -12.66
N ASN A 551 -25.78 -13.54 -12.06
CA ASN A 551 -26.38 -12.24 -12.36
C ASN A 551 -26.37 -11.39 -11.09
N THR A 552 -25.21 -10.77 -10.84
CA THR A 552 -24.91 -9.97 -9.63
C THR A 552 -24.63 -8.50 -9.96
N SER A 553 -25.10 -8.04 -11.12
CA SER A 553 -24.81 -6.75 -11.78
C SER A 553 -23.34 -6.37 -12.05
N VAL A 554 -22.34 -7.20 -11.70
CA VAL A 554 -20.96 -7.06 -12.25
C VAL A 554 -20.97 -7.06 -13.77
N GLU A 555 -21.79 -7.94 -14.35
CA GLU A 555 -21.91 -8.17 -15.78
C GLU A 555 -22.91 -7.21 -16.46
N TYR A 556 -23.56 -6.31 -15.71
CA TYR A 556 -24.40 -5.30 -16.32
C TYR A 556 -23.55 -4.37 -17.19
N TYR A 557 -24.00 -4.18 -18.41
CA TYR A 557 -23.29 -3.47 -19.47
C TYR A 557 -24.20 -2.45 -20.14
N CYS A 558 -23.64 -1.61 -21.00
CA CYS A 558 -24.34 -0.43 -21.53
C CYS A 558 -24.79 0.48 -20.38
N THR A 559 -23.83 0.90 -19.57
CA THR A 559 -23.98 1.80 -18.42
C THR A 559 -22.99 2.97 -18.51
N ILE A 560 -23.31 4.11 -17.90
CA ILE A 560 -22.32 5.19 -17.70
C ILE A 560 -21.38 4.74 -16.58
N PHE A 561 -20.09 4.72 -16.88
CA PHE A 561 -19.05 4.15 -16.01
C PHE A 561 -18.08 5.21 -15.45
N ALA A 562 -17.95 6.35 -16.13
CA ALA A 562 -17.16 7.49 -15.70
C ALA A 562 -17.93 8.78 -15.94
N ALA A 563 -17.88 9.71 -14.99
CA ALA A 563 -18.48 11.02 -15.11
C ALA A 563 -17.67 12.05 -14.32
N ASN A 564 -17.66 13.30 -14.77
CA ASN A 564 -17.02 14.41 -14.05
C ASN A 564 -17.62 15.75 -14.50
N GLU A 565 -17.64 16.74 -13.61
CA GLU A 565 -18.00 18.12 -13.91
C GLU A 565 -16.74 18.98 -14.03
N SER A 566 -16.70 19.88 -15.00
CA SER A 566 -15.59 20.81 -15.17
C SER A 566 -15.37 21.63 -13.89
N PRO A 567 -14.11 21.76 -13.41
CA PRO A 567 -13.80 22.67 -12.31
C PRO A 567 -13.92 24.14 -12.70
N LEU A 568 -13.99 24.47 -14.00
CA LEU A 568 -13.99 25.85 -14.50
C LEU A 568 -15.38 26.39 -14.82
N LYS A 569 -16.34 25.51 -15.13
CA LYS A 569 -17.67 25.92 -15.61
C LYS A 569 -18.78 25.03 -15.07
N GLU A 570 -19.72 25.66 -14.37
CA GLU A 570 -20.94 25.01 -13.91
C GLU A 570 -21.73 24.42 -15.09
N GLY A 571 -22.22 23.20 -14.91
CA GLY A 571 -23.06 22.54 -15.91
C GLY A 571 -22.31 22.00 -17.13
N LEU A 572 -20.99 22.12 -17.17
CA LEU A 572 -20.15 21.43 -18.16
C LEU A 572 -19.83 20.01 -17.67
N LEU A 573 -20.64 19.05 -18.10
CA LEU A 573 -20.58 17.65 -17.69
C LEU A 573 -19.99 16.78 -18.80
N TRP A 574 -19.15 15.83 -18.41
CA TRP A 574 -18.63 14.80 -19.29
C TRP A 574 -18.99 13.43 -18.74
N VAL A 575 -19.43 12.53 -19.61
CA VAL A 575 -19.77 11.14 -19.25
C VAL A 575 -19.18 10.16 -20.27
N GLY A 576 -18.82 8.98 -19.78
CA GLY A 576 -18.27 7.89 -20.56
C GLY A 576 -18.89 6.56 -20.16
N SER A 577 -19.26 5.75 -21.14
CA SER A 577 -19.91 4.46 -20.92
C SER A 577 -18.93 3.28 -20.95
N ASP A 578 -19.33 2.16 -20.37
CA ASP A 578 -18.60 0.89 -20.45
C ASP A 578 -18.60 0.25 -21.85
N ASP A 579 -19.48 0.74 -22.74
CA ASP A 579 -19.58 0.37 -24.16
C ASP A 579 -18.95 1.37 -25.14
N GLY A 580 -18.23 2.36 -24.60
CA GLY A 580 -17.27 3.17 -25.35
C GLY A 580 -17.82 4.41 -26.00
N LEU A 581 -18.94 4.94 -25.51
CA LEU A 581 -19.43 6.26 -25.89
C LEU A 581 -18.95 7.33 -24.91
N ILE A 582 -18.68 8.53 -25.43
CA ILE A 582 -18.37 9.72 -24.65
C ILE A 582 -19.36 10.81 -25.04
N HIS A 583 -19.97 11.44 -24.04
CA HIS A 583 -20.87 12.57 -24.24
C HIS A 583 -20.47 13.78 -23.41
N VAL A 584 -20.77 14.96 -23.94
CA VAL A 584 -20.60 16.24 -23.24
C VAL A 584 -21.93 16.99 -23.20
N SER A 585 -22.21 17.61 -22.06
CA SER A 585 -23.27 18.60 -21.89
C SER A 585 -22.63 19.92 -21.46
N LYS A 586 -23.14 21.04 -21.97
CA LYS A 586 -22.65 22.40 -21.65
C LYS A 586 -23.71 23.26 -20.96
N ASP A 587 -24.83 22.65 -20.58
CA ASP A 587 -26.05 23.29 -20.11
C ASP A 587 -26.70 22.50 -18.96
N SER A 588 -25.87 21.98 -18.05
CA SER A 588 -26.31 21.24 -16.86
C SER A 588 -27.11 19.97 -17.15
N GLY A 589 -26.80 19.29 -18.25
CA GLY A 589 -27.45 18.05 -18.65
C GLY A 589 -28.71 18.22 -19.48
N ALA A 590 -29.12 19.44 -19.84
CA ALA A 590 -30.32 19.65 -20.65
C ALA A 590 -30.14 19.14 -22.11
N THR A 591 -28.95 19.27 -22.67
CA THR A 591 -28.58 18.69 -23.97
C THR A 591 -27.26 17.93 -23.91
N TRP A 592 -27.13 16.89 -24.74
CA TRP A 592 -25.97 16.01 -24.78
C TRP A 592 -25.49 15.81 -26.22
N GLU A 593 -24.19 15.97 -26.43
CA GLU A 593 -23.51 15.73 -27.72
C GLU A 593 -22.63 14.48 -27.60
N ASN A 594 -22.76 13.52 -28.53
CA ASN A 594 -21.85 12.39 -28.64
C ASN A 594 -20.55 12.84 -29.28
N VAL A 595 -19.47 12.78 -28.52
CA VAL A 595 -18.14 13.27 -28.89
C VAL A 595 -17.10 12.15 -28.85
N THR A 596 -17.54 10.90 -29.03
CA THR A 596 -16.68 9.72 -29.08
C THR A 596 -15.58 9.88 -30.13
N PRO A 597 -14.29 9.63 -29.82
CA PRO A 597 -13.21 9.70 -30.80
C PRO A 597 -13.47 8.73 -31.97
N PRO A 598 -13.44 9.18 -33.24
CA PRO A 598 -13.85 8.36 -34.38
C PRO A 598 -12.94 7.15 -34.63
N ASN A 599 -11.67 7.23 -34.21
CA ASN A 599 -10.69 6.15 -34.34
C ASN A 599 -10.53 5.34 -33.04
N MET A 600 -11.37 5.55 -32.03
CA MET A 600 -11.36 4.72 -30.84
C MET A 600 -11.98 3.36 -31.17
N PRO A 601 -11.33 2.25 -30.81
CA PRO A 601 -11.90 0.92 -31.00
C PRO A 601 -13.26 0.77 -30.28
N GLU A 602 -14.28 0.19 -30.96
CA GLU A 602 -15.63 0.02 -30.37
C GLU A 602 -15.61 -0.91 -29.15
N TRP A 603 -16.48 -0.69 -28.15
CA TRP A 603 -16.54 -1.50 -26.91
C TRP A 603 -15.36 -1.30 -25.95
N ASN A 604 -14.61 -0.22 -26.13
CA ASN A 604 -13.71 0.25 -25.09
C ASN A 604 -14.52 0.65 -23.85
N MET A 605 -14.12 0.22 -22.67
CA MET A 605 -14.68 0.74 -21.41
C MET A 605 -14.03 2.07 -21.09
N ILE A 606 -14.82 3.14 -20.98
CA ILE A 606 -14.32 4.45 -20.53
C ILE A 606 -14.18 4.41 -19.01
N ASN A 607 -12.95 4.19 -18.52
CA ASN A 607 -12.70 3.92 -17.10
C ASN A 607 -12.53 5.21 -16.27
N SER A 608 -12.04 6.29 -16.89
CA SER A 608 -11.91 7.61 -16.24
C SER A 608 -12.02 8.76 -17.24
N ILE A 609 -12.56 9.89 -16.77
CA ILE A 609 -12.70 11.16 -17.49
C ILE A 609 -12.25 12.28 -16.56
N ASP A 610 -11.40 13.18 -17.05
CA ASP A 610 -10.84 14.29 -16.28
C ASP A 610 -10.87 15.60 -17.11
N PRO A 611 -11.90 16.43 -16.93
CA PRO A 611 -11.98 17.77 -17.52
C PRO A 611 -10.88 18.66 -16.93
N SER A 612 -10.27 19.50 -17.76
CA SER A 612 -9.09 20.27 -17.35
C SER A 612 -9.38 21.34 -16.30
N ASN A 613 -8.39 21.55 -15.42
CA ASN A 613 -8.32 22.65 -14.46
C ASN A 613 -7.85 23.97 -15.11
N PHE A 614 -7.45 23.97 -16.38
CA PHE A 614 -6.85 25.13 -17.05
C PHE A 614 -7.56 25.59 -18.32
N ASP A 615 -8.42 24.75 -18.91
CA ASP A 615 -9.11 25.05 -20.16
C ASP A 615 -10.46 24.32 -20.26
N GLU A 616 -11.56 25.06 -20.47
CA GLU A 616 -12.92 24.48 -20.52
C GLU A 616 -13.10 23.45 -21.64
N GLY A 617 -12.42 23.61 -22.78
CA GLY A 617 -12.52 22.72 -23.93
C GLY A 617 -11.70 21.45 -23.80
N THR A 618 -10.82 21.38 -22.80
CA THR A 618 -9.85 20.30 -22.63
C THR A 618 -10.37 19.21 -21.70
N CYS A 619 -10.22 17.96 -22.13
CA CYS A 619 -10.55 16.78 -21.33
C CYS A 619 -9.58 15.63 -21.64
N TYR A 620 -9.22 14.89 -20.59
CA TYR A 620 -8.40 13.68 -20.68
C TYR A 620 -9.26 12.45 -20.38
N VAL A 621 -9.01 11.35 -21.09
CA VAL A 621 -9.79 10.11 -20.98
C VAL A 621 -8.87 8.91 -20.93
N ALA A 622 -9.10 8.02 -19.97
CA ALA A 622 -8.52 6.68 -19.98
C ALA A 622 -9.59 5.66 -20.35
N ALA A 623 -9.31 4.88 -21.40
CA ALA A 623 -10.13 3.77 -21.85
C ALA A 623 -9.36 2.46 -21.73
N THR A 624 -10.07 1.33 -21.69
CA THR A 624 -9.45 0.00 -21.72
C THR A 624 -10.29 -1.01 -22.48
N ARG A 625 -9.62 -2.02 -23.04
CA ARG A 625 -10.23 -3.08 -23.85
C ARG A 625 -9.77 -4.49 -23.42
N TYR A 626 -9.12 -4.60 -22.26
CA TYR A 626 -8.49 -5.85 -21.80
C TYR A 626 -9.48 -7.02 -21.69
N LYS A 627 -10.76 -6.74 -21.37
CA LYS A 627 -11.85 -7.73 -21.31
C LYS A 627 -12.25 -8.33 -22.66
N LEU A 628 -11.61 -7.91 -23.75
CA LEU A 628 -11.71 -8.48 -25.10
C LEU A 628 -10.35 -9.04 -25.59
N GLY A 629 -9.38 -9.21 -24.68
CA GLY A 629 -8.05 -9.74 -24.99
C GLY A 629 -7.11 -8.75 -25.69
N ASP A 630 -7.39 -7.45 -25.56
CA ASP A 630 -6.55 -6.33 -26.04
C ASP A 630 -6.00 -5.52 -24.85
N PHE A 631 -4.69 -5.67 -24.61
CA PHE A 631 -3.98 -5.08 -23.47
C PHE A 631 -3.27 -3.76 -23.81
N GLN A 632 -3.53 -3.17 -24.98
CA GLN A 632 -2.93 -1.90 -25.37
C GLN A 632 -3.37 -0.76 -24.45
N PRO A 633 -2.48 0.23 -24.18
CA PRO A 633 -2.87 1.46 -23.52
C PRO A 633 -3.74 2.33 -24.43
N TYR A 634 -4.74 2.99 -23.84
CA TYR A 634 -5.65 3.92 -24.49
C TYR A 634 -5.90 5.14 -23.62
N LEU A 635 -5.12 6.19 -23.86
CA LEU A 635 -5.31 7.53 -23.32
C LEU A 635 -5.61 8.51 -24.44
N TYR A 636 -6.57 9.40 -24.23
CA TYR A 636 -7.00 10.40 -25.20
C TYR A 636 -7.06 11.79 -24.58
N LYS A 637 -6.77 12.80 -25.40
CA LYS A 637 -6.91 14.23 -25.08
C LYS A 637 -7.75 14.92 -26.15
N THR A 638 -8.66 15.78 -25.74
CA THR A 638 -9.31 16.80 -26.58
C THR A 638 -9.02 18.20 -26.03
N THR A 639 -9.14 19.23 -26.85
CA THR A 639 -9.03 20.65 -26.47
C THR A 639 -10.15 21.51 -27.05
N ASP A 640 -11.19 20.90 -27.62
CA ASP A 640 -12.25 21.58 -28.36
C ASP A 640 -13.65 21.01 -28.05
N TYR A 641 -13.83 20.56 -26.80
CA TYR A 641 -15.03 19.89 -26.32
C TYR A 641 -15.34 18.59 -27.06
N GLY A 642 -14.30 17.84 -27.45
CA GLY A 642 -14.44 16.50 -28.01
C GLY A 642 -14.71 16.44 -29.51
N LYS A 643 -14.61 17.58 -30.21
CA LYS A 643 -14.72 17.60 -31.68
C LYS A 643 -13.52 16.92 -32.33
N THR A 644 -12.33 17.06 -31.75
CA THR A 644 -11.12 16.37 -32.16
C THR A 644 -10.41 15.73 -30.97
N TRP A 645 -9.72 14.61 -31.23
CA TRP A 645 -9.04 13.82 -30.22
C TRP A 645 -7.65 13.37 -30.66
N THR A 646 -6.71 13.36 -29.71
CA THR A 646 -5.35 12.86 -29.89
C THR A 646 -5.12 11.68 -28.94
N LYS A 647 -4.63 10.54 -29.46
CA LYS A 647 -4.16 9.43 -28.62
C LYS A 647 -2.80 9.80 -28.02
N ILE A 648 -2.68 9.74 -26.69
CA ILE A 648 -1.54 10.26 -25.92
C ILE A 648 -0.88 9.14 -25.09
N THR A 649 -0.38 8.08 -25.75
CA THR A 649 0.17 6.88 -25.07
C THR A 649 1.65 6.65 -25.30
N ASN A 650 2.36 7.62 -25.89
CA ASN A 650 3.77 7.45 -26.22
C ASN A 650 4.62 7.28 -24.95
N GLY A 651 5.37 6.19 -24.82
CA GLY A 651 6.16 5.87 -23.62
C GLY A 651 5.50 4.87 -22.66
N ILE A 652 4.23 4.49 -22.89
CA ILE A 652 3.57 3.41 -22.15
C ILE A 652 3.69 2.10 -22.95
N PRO A 653 4.21 1.00 -22.37
CA PRO A 653 4.29 -0.30 -23.03
C PRO A 653 2.93 -0.86 -23.46
N SER A 654 2.94 -1.68 -24.51
CA SER A 654 1.73 -2.21 -25.15
C SER A 654 0.94 -3.23 -24.34
N GLU A 655 1.49 -3.72 -23.22
CA GLU A 655 0.83 -4.65 -22.29
C GLU A 655 0.38 -3.94 -21.00
N HIS A 656 0.62 -2.62 -20.89
CA HIS A 656 0.30 -1.82 -19.71
C HIS A 656 -0.99 -1.05 -19.97
N PHE A 657 -2.11 -1.76 -20.11
CA PHE A 657 -3.38 -1.10 -20.36
C PHE A 657 -3.70 -0.09 -19.26
N THR A 658 -4.28 1.03 -19.66
CA THR A 658 -4.46 2.21 -18.82
C THR A 658 -5.82 2.17 -18.13
N ARG A 659 -5.85 2.55 -16.86
CA ARG A 659 -7.06 2.59 -16.04
C ARG A 659 -7.47 4.02 -15.70
N VAL A 660 -6.52 4.89 -15.41
CA VAL A 660 -6.82 6.25 -14.93
C VAL A 660 -5.82 7.26 -15.46
N VAL A 661 -6.29 8.47 -15.75
CA VAL A 661 -5.48 9.66 -16.02
C VAL A 661 -6.00 10.84 -15.20
N ARG A 662 -5.09 11.61 -14.59
CA ARG A 662 -5.40 12.83 -13.83
C ARG A 662 -4.47 13.97 -14.23
N GLU A 663 -5.04 15.14 -14.47
CA GLU A 663 -4.31 16.40 -14.60
C GLU A 663 -3.96 16.95 -13.21
N ASP A 664 -2.72 17.39 -13.05
CA ASP A 664 -2.30 18.10 -11.85
C ASP A 664 -2.99 19.47 -11.80
N PRO A 665 -3.77 19.79 -10.75
CA PRO A 665 -4.56 21.02 -10.70
C PRO A 665 -3.72 22.29 -10.54
N LYS A 666 -2.41 22.19 -10.23
CA LYS A 666 -1.53 23.34 -10.01
C LYS A 666 -0.45 23.51 -11.07
N LYS A 667 -0.16 22.48 -11.88
CA LYS A 667 0.84 22.53 -12.94
C LYS A 667 0.28 22.04 -14.28
N LYS A 668 -0.11 22.99 -15.14
CA LYS A 668 -0.47 22.70 -16.54
C LYS A 668 0.63 21.90 -17.24
N GLY A 669 0.26 20.87 -18.00
CA GLY A 669 1.22 19.96 -18.63
C GLY A 669 1.54 18.70 -17.81
N LEU A 670 1.36 18.73 -16.50
CA LEU A 670 1.69 17.62 -15.61
C LEU A 670 0.49 16.67 -15.46
N LEU A 671 0.66 15.43 -15.89
CA LEU A 671 -0.36 14.37 -15.81
C LEU A 671 0.20 13.13 -15.11
N TYR A 672 -0.67 12.40 -14.42
CA TYR A 672 -0.39 11.10 -13.84
C TYR A 672 -1.29 10.03 -14.47
N ALA A 673 -0.76 8.86 -14.76
CA ALA A 673 -1.53 7.73 -15.28
C ALA A 673 -1.26 6.45 -14.49
N GLY A 674 -2.35 5.76 -14.14
CA GLY A 674 -2.34 4.44 -13.53
C GLY A 674 -2.65 3.36 -14.56
N THR A 675 -1.91 2.25 -14.50
CA THR A 675 -2.02 1.10 -15.41
C THR A 675 -2.17 -0.20 -14.62
N GLU A 676 -2.34 -1.32 -15.32
CA GLU A 676 -2.35 -2.66 -14.72
C GLU A 676 -1.05 -3.04 -13.99
N THR A 677 0.06 -2.39 -14.33
CA THR A 677 1.40 -2.77 -13.83
C THR A 677 2.10 -1.65 -13.07
N GLY A 678 1.45 -0.49 -12.90
CA GLY A 678 2.01 0.61 -12.13
C GLY A 678 1.76 2.01 -12.69
N MET A 679 2.65 2.94 -12.33
CA MET A 679 2.46 4.39 -12.47
C MET A 679 3.32 5.03 -13.57
N TYR A 680 2.77 6.06 -14.22
CA TYR A 680 3.43 6.88 -15.22
C TYR A 680 3.18 8.38 -14.98
N VAL A 681 4.15 9.21 -15.37
CA VAL A 681 4.07 10.68 -15.33
C VAL A 681 4.35 11.28 -16.70
N SER A 682 3.65 12.36 -17.04
CA SER A 682 3.91 13.18 -18.21
C SER A 682 4.06 14.64 -17.80
N PHE A 683 5.01 15.36 -18.41
CA PHE A 683 5.25 16.79 -18.18
C PHE A 683 4.87 17.65 -19.39
N ASN A 684 4.19 17.07 -20.38
CA ASN A 684 3.89 17.69 -21.66
C ASN A 684 2.51 17.29 -22.19
N ASP A 685 1.50 17.33 -21.31
CA ASP A 685 0.10 17.04 -21.63
C ASP A 685 -0.13 15.64 -22.24
N GLY A 686 0.65 14.65 -21.82
CA GLY A 686 0.53 13.27 -22.27
C GLY A 686 1.23 12.96 -23.60
N ALA A 687 1.90 13.94 -24.22
CA ALA A 687 2.63 13.69 -25.46
C ALA A 687 3.76 12.66 -25.28
N ASN A 688 4.40 12.62 -24.11
CA ASN A 688 5.33 11.58 -23.70
C ASN A 688 5.13 11.21 -22.23
N TRP A 689 5.19 9.91 -21.94
CA TRP A 689 5.12 9.34 -20.61
C TRP A 689 6.46 8.74 -20.19
N SER A 690 6.73 8.76 -18.89
CA SER A 690 7.86 8.09 -18.27
C SER A 690 7.37 7.28 -17.06
N PRO A 691 7.99 6.13 -16.74
CA PRO A 691 7.67 5.41 -15.52
C PRO A 691 7.78 6.32 -14.29
N PHE A 692 6.83 6.18 -13.38
CA PHE A 692 6.77 6.91 -12.11
C PHE A 692 6.58 5.95 -10.94
N GLN A 693 7.31 4.82 -11.02
CA GLN A 693 7.16 3.67 -10.15
C GLN A 693 7.84 3.88 -8.79
N MET A 694 9.09 4.35 -8.78
CA MET A 694 9.87 4.59 -7.56
C MET A 694 9.86 3.36 -6.63
N ASN A 695 9.43 3.51 -5.37
CA ASN A 695 9.28 2.42 -4.40
C ASN A 695 7.87 1.78 -4.37
N LEU A 696 6.93 2.23 -5.21
CA LEU A 696 5.62 1.59 -5.31
C LEU A 696 5.78 0.15 -5.85
N PRO A 697 5.10 -0.86 -5.29
CA PRO A 697 5.09 -2.22 -5.85
C PRO A 697 4.50 -2.27 -7.26
N ILE A 698 4.85 -3.30 -8.04
CA ILE A 698 4.17 -3.60 -9.31
C ILE A 698 2.76 -4.10 -8.97
N VAL A 699 1.75 -3.25 -9.14
CA VAL A 699 0.37 -3.50 -8.72
C VAL A 699 -0.60 -2.78 -9.67
N PRO A 700 -1.81 -3.33 -9.93
CA PRO A 700 -2.84 -2.60 -10.66
C PRO A 700 -3.23 -1.31 -9.94
N ILE A 701 -3.19 -0.21 -10.67
CA ILE A 701 -3.61 1.12 -10.21
C ILE A 701 -5.01 1.39 -10.73
N THR A 702 -6.00 1.38 -9.85
CA THR A 702 -7.42 1.46 -10.24
C THR A 702 -7.92 2.88 -10.34
N ASP A 703 -7.45 3.76 -9.47
CA ASP A 703 -7.84 5.16 -9.45
C ASP A 703 -6.80 6.05 -8.75
N LEU A 704 -6.88 7.36 -9.02
CA LEU A 704 -5.99 8.39 -8.50
C LEU A 704 -6.80 9.61 -8.09
N THR A 705 -6.39 10.27 -7.00
CA THR A 705 -6.88 11.61 -6.65
C THR A 705 -5.76 12.49 -6.10
N ILE A 706 -5.94 13.81 -6.19
CA ILE A 706 -4.97 14.80 -5.73
C ILE A 706 -5.63 15.68 -4.69
N LYS A 707 -5.01 15.78 -3.51
CA LYS A 707 -5.49 16.62 -2.41
C LYS A 707 -4.32 17.30 -1.73
N ASP A 708 -4.37 18.62 -1.61
CA ASP A 708 -3.38 19.43 -0.90
C ASP A 708 -1.92 19.10 -1.29
N ASP A 709 -1.63 19.00 -2.59
CA ASP A 709 -0.31 18.60 -3.15
C ASP A 709 0.12 17.17 -2.79
N ASN A 710 -0.84 16.29 -2.51
CA ASN A 710 -0.61 14.86 -2.34
C ASN A 710 -1.18 14.10 -3.52
N LEU A 711 -0.45 13.12 -4.03
CA LEU A 711 -0.98 12.14 -4.99
C LEU A 711 -1.39 10.89 -4.21
N ILE A 712 -2.68 10.61 -4.15
CA ILE A 712 -3.24 9.42 -3.50
C ILE A 712 -3.48 8.36 -4.58
N VAL A 713 -2.98 7.15 -4.31
CA VAL A 713 -3.00 6.01 -5.22
C VAL A 713 -3.84 4.88 -4.62
N ALA A 714 -4.96 4.59 -5.27
CA ALA A 714 -5.73 3.38 -4.99
C ALA A 714 -5.17 2.22 -5.80
N THR A 715 -4.79 1.16 -5.09
CA THR A 715 -4.29 -0.08 -5.70
C THR A 715 -5.31 -1.20 -5.54
N GLN A 716 -5.23 -2.18 -6.43
CA GLN A 716 -5.96 -3.43 -6.26
C GLN A 716 -5.01 -4.49 -5.72
N GLY A 717 -4.86 -4.59 -4.39
CA GLY A 717 -4.06 -5.65 -3.75
C GLY A 717 -2.85 -5.19 -2.94
N ARG A 718 -2.55 -3.88 -2.85
CA ARG A 718 -1.48 -3.33 -1.98
C ARG A 718 -1.95 -2.12 -1.16
N SER A 719 -3.25 -2.00 -0.90
CA SER A 719 -3.86 -0.91 -0.12
C SER A 719 -3.60 0.50 -0.68
N LEU A 720 -3.70 1.56 0.14
CA LEU A 720 -3.45 2.93 -0.28
C LEU A 720 -1.98 3.33 -0.18
N TRP A 721 -1.54 4.10 -1.16
CA TRP A 721 -0.22 4.74 -1.19
C TRP A 721 -0.36 6.23 -1.47
N ILE A 722 0.60 7.03 -0.99
CA ILE A 722 0.57 8.49 -1.13
C ILE A 722 1.97 9.04 -1.40
N ILE A 723 2.09 9.98 -2.34
CA ILE A 723 3.22 10.94 -2.36
C ILE A 723 2.76 12.18 -1.61
N ASP A 724 3.44 12.50 -0.51
CA ASP A 724 3.04 13.59 0.41
C ASP A 724 3.45 15.00 -0.06
N ASP A 725 4.28 15.14 -1.10
CA ASP A 725 4.73 16.47 -1.56
C ASP A 725 4.98 16.53 -3.08
N LEU A 726 3.93 16.80 -3.86
CA LEU A 726 4.03 17.04 -5.30
C LEU A 726 4.74 18.35 -5.67
N THR A 727 5.02 19.24 -4.69
CA THR A 727 5.64 20.53 -5.00
C THR A 727 7.06 20.37 -5.56
N VAL A 728 7.72 19.24 -5.31
CA VAL A 728 8.99 18.88 -5.96
C VAL A 728 8.83 18.85 -7.49
N LEU A 729 7.74 18.26 -8.00
CA LEU A 729 7.44 18.21 -9.44
C LEU A 729 6.99 19.58 -9.97
N HIS A 730 6.16 20.31 -9.22
CA HIS A 730 5.66 21.63 -9.62
C HIS A 730 6.79 22.64 -9.85
N GLN A 731 7.87 22.50 -9.08
CA GLN A 731 9.05 23.35 -9.14
C GLN A 731 10.02 23.01 -10.27
N LEU A 732 9.81 21.95 -11.05
CA LEU A 732 10.66 21.63 -12.21
C LEU A 732 10.35 22.56 -13.40
N ASP A 733 11.44 22.98 -14.06
CA ASP A 733 11.46 23.79 -15.27
C ASP A 733 12.76 23.53 -16.07
N GLU A 734 12.84 24.04 -17.30
CA GLU A 734 14.01 23.83 -18.17
C GLU A 734 15.33 24.33 -17.58
N SER A 735 15.31 25.35 -16.70
CA SER A 735 16.52 25.87 -16.05
C SER A 735 17.11 24.89 -15.02
N LYS A 736 16.27 24.04 -14.43
CA LYS A 736 16.65 23.07 -13.38
C LYS A 736 17.03 21.69 -13.92
N LYS A 737 16.78 21.43 -15.20
CA LYS A 737 16.96 20.12 -15.84
C LYS A 737 18.39 19.55 -15.71
N ASN A 738 19.39 20.42 -15.69
CA ASN A 738 20.81 20.06 -15.60
C ASN A 738 21.46 20.46 -14.26
N SER A 739 20.67 20.79 -13.24
CA SER A 739 21.18 21.19 -11.93
C SER A 739 22.01 20.07 -11.28
N ASN A 740 23.20 20.42 -10.79
CA ASN A 740 24.02 19.51 -9.99
C ASN A 740 23.60 19.51 -8.51
N THR A 741 23.09 20.65 -8.04
CA THR A 741 22.55 20.85 -6.70
C THR A 741 21.27 21.67 -6.83
N LEU A 742 20.22 21.26 -6.13
CA LEU A 742 18.95 21.99 -6.11
C LEU A 742 18.35 21.89 -4.71
N LEU A 743 17.99 23.03 -4.11
CA LEU A 743 17.15 23.08 -2.92
C LEU A 743 15.73 23.40 -3.39
N PHE A 744 14.78 22.55 -3.04
CA PHE A 744 13.37 22.82 -3.33
C PHE A 744 12.80 23.69 -2.22
N LYS A 745 11.90 24.60 -2.57
CA LYS A 745 11.11 25.34 -1.59
C LYS A 745 10.27 24.33 -0.80
N PRO A 746 10.42 24.24 0.53
CA PRO A 746 9.58 23.36 1.34
C PRO A 746 8.11 23.75 1.26
N LYS A 747 7.22 22.75 1.26
CA LYS A 747 5.78 22.94 1.45
C LYS A 747 5.50 23.54 2.84
N ASP A 748 4.42 24.31 2.94
CA ASP A 748 3.95 24.83 4.23
C ASP A 748 3.72 23.67 5.21
N SER A 749 4.25 23.80 6.43
CA SER A 749 4.21 22.75 7.44
C SER A 749 3.30 23.17 8.58
N TYR A 750 2.54 22.24 9.15
CA TYR A 750 1.70 22.52 10.32
C TYR A 750 2.46 22.20 11.61
N ARG A 751 2.22 23.01 12.65
CA ARG A 751 2.72 22.75 14.00
C ARG A 751 1.89 21.65 14.70
N THR A 752 1.90 20.45 14.13
CA THR A 752 1.05 19.31 14.53
C THR A 752 1.78 18.26 15.37
N LYS A 753 1.04 17.22 15.80
CA LYS A 753 1.54 15.97 16.41
C LYS A 753 1.51 14.81 15.39
N GLY A 754 2.20 13.72 15.72
CA GLY A 754 2.57 12.64 14.80
C GLY A 754 4.07 12.42 14.69
N ARG A 755 4.48 11.21 14.34
CA ARG A 755 5.87 10.83 14.00
C ARG A 755 5.86 9.55 13.18
N VAL A 756 6.97 9.23 12.53
CA VAL A 756 7.20 7.90 11.96
C VAL A 756 7.70 6.98 13.08
N SER A 757 7.23 5.73 13.09
CA SER A 757 7.78 4.72 14.00
C SER A 757 9.24 4.44 13.66
N LYS A 758 10.11 4.37 14.67
CA LYS A 758 11.56 4.05 14.48
C LYS A 758 11.79 2.73 13.76
N LYS A 759 10.83 1.81 13.85
CA LYS A 759 10.77 0.58 13.08
C LYS A 759 9.41 0.57 12.37
N PRO A 760 9.37 0.45 11.02
CA PRO A 760 8.12 0.31 10.30
C PRO A 760 7.26 -0.79 10.92
N SER A 761 5.96 -0.51 11.10
CA SER A 761 5.03 -1.52 11.57
C SER A 761 4.81 -2.57 10.49
N LYS A 762 4.66 -3.84 10.90
CA LYS A 762 4.23 -4.91 10.00
C LYS A 762 2.71 -5.06 9.93
N THR A 763 1.98 -4.29 10.74
CA THR A 763 0.53 -4.45 10.93
C THR A 763 -0.21 -3.11 10.93
N ALA A 764 0.45 -2.02 10.54
CA ALA A 764 -0.15 -0.68 10.49
C ALA A 764 0.50 0.17 9.40
N GLY A 765 -0.26 1.11 8.86
CA GLY A 765 0.21 2.08 7.88
C GLY A 765 1.30 2.97 8.44
N GLU A 766 2.19 3.42 7.57
CA GLU A 766 3.22 4.38 7.91
C GLU A 766 2.60 5.78 8.08
N ASN A 767 2.90 6.43 9.20
CA ASN A 767 2.43 7.80 9.45
C ASN A 767 3.36 8.84 8.81
N LEU A 768 2.89 10.07 8.64
CA LEU A 768 3.71 11.19 8.18
C LEU A 768 4.50 11.79 9.35
N GLU A 769 5.80 12.03 9.13
CA GLU A 769 6.65 12.72 10.11
C GLU A 769 6.21 14.18 10.27
N ASN A 770 6.40 14.74 11.47
CA ASN A 770 6.16 16.16 11.68
C ASN A 770 7.38 17.02 11.49
N GLY A 771 7.12 18.18 10.93
CA GLY A 771 8.06 19.27 10.84
C GLY A 771 8.17 19.76 9.41
N VAL A 772 9.30 20.43 9.14
CA VAL A 772 9.60 21.00 7.84
C VAL A 772 10.30 19.95 7.00
N ILE A 773 9.56 19.37 6.06
CA ILE A 773 10.09 18.41 5.09
C ILE A 773 10.83 19.20 4.00
N THR A 774 12.15 19.00 3.93
CA THR A 774 13.04 19.70 3.00
C THR A 774 13.57 18.71 1.98
N HIS A 775 13.24 18.94 0.71
CA HIS A 775 13.75 18.17 -0.42
C HIS A 775 14.95 18.88 -1.06
N PHE A 776 15.98 18.12 -1.41
CA PHE A 776 17.14 18.65 -2.14
C PHE A 776 17.85 17.58 -2.99
N LEU A 777 18.49 18.01 -4.06
CA LEU A 777 19.23 17.18 -5.00
C LEU A 777 20.74 17.37 -4.81
N LEU A 778 21.47 16.26 -4.77
CA LEU A 778 22.93 16.21 -4.80
C LEU A 778 23.42 15.24 -5.90
N LYS A 779 23.42 15.69 -7.15
CA LYS A 779 23.68 14.86 -8.33
C LYS A 779 25.09 14.23 -8.35
N ASN A 780 26.10 15.00 -7.94
CA ASN A 780 27.51 14.58 -8.01
C ASN A 780 28.13 14.35 -6.63
N TYR A 781 27.32 14.07 -5.61
CA TYR A 781 27.81 13.90 -4.24
C TYR A 781 28.81 12.74 -4.12
N ILE A 782 29.89 12.99 -3.37
CA ILE A 782 30.84 12.00 -2.87
C ILE A 782 30.99 12.15 -1.36
N GLU A 783 31.39 11.09 -0.65
CA GLU A 783 31.48 11.08 0.83
C GLU A 783 32.42 12.15 1.44
N LYS A 784 33.32 12.72 0.64
CA LYS A 784 34.22 13.81 1.06
C LYS A 784 33.55 15.19 1.07
N ASP A 785 32.39 15.31 0.42
CA ASP A 785 31.67 16.58 0.34
C ASP A 785 31.09 16.96 1.69
N THR A 786 31.19 18.24 2.02
CA THR A 786 30.52 18.81 3.21
C THR A 786 29.18 19.38 2.78
N VAL A 787 28.10 18.84 3.36
CA VAL A 787 26.73 19.29 3.15
C VAL A 787 26.15 19.77 4.46
N GLN A 788 25.51 20.94 4.46
CA GLN A 788 24.87 21.51 5.64
C GLN A 788 23.47 22.01 5.31
N LEU A 789 22.55 21.79 6.24
CA LEU A 789 21.22 22.38 6.27
C LEU A 789 21.08 23.28 7.49
N THR A 790 20.82 24.55 7.27
CA THR A 790 20.63 25.54 8.34
C THR A 790 19.22 26.14 8.25
N PHE A 791 18.49 26.10 9.36
CA PHE A 791 17.15 26.70 9.47
C PHE A 791 17.26 28.00 10.27
N THR A 792 16.71 29.09 9.74
CA THR A 792 16.82 30.43 10.34
C THR A 792 15.49 31.16 10.41
N SER A 793 15.38 32.11 11.35
CA SER A 793 14.33 33.13 11.33
C SER A 793 14.48 34.04 10.10
N MET A 794 13.44 34.79 9.73
CA MET A 794 13.56 35.80 8.67
C MET A 794 14.62 36.88 8.98
N ALA A 795 14.91 37.12 10.27
CA ALA A 795 15.96 38.03 10.74
C ALA A 795 17.39 37.43 10.67
N GLY A 796 17.51 36.11 10.41
CA GLY A 796 18.78 35.41 10.28
C GLY A 796 19.25 34.67 11.54
N ASP A 797 18.41 34.57 12.58
CA ASP A 797 18.73 33.82 13.79
C ASP A 797 18.72 32.32 13.50
N THR A 798 19.81 31.62 13.79
CA THR A 798 19.88 30.17 13.60
C THR A 798 19.02 29.43 14.61
N LEU A 799 18.09 28.62 14.11
CA LEU A 799 17.20 27.77 14.90
C LEU A 799 17.77 26.35 15.02
N ALA A 800 18.21 25.79 13.89
CA ALA A 800 18.80 24.46 13.82
C ALA A 800 19.86 24.39 12.71
N ASN A 801 20.86 23.54 12.89
CA ASN A 801 21.92 23.32 11.91
C ASN A 801 22.37 21.86 11.91
N TYR A 802 22.38 21.26 10.73
CA TYR A 802 22.76 19.86 10.50
C TYR A 802 23.90 19.80 9.49
N SER A 803 24.88 18.94 9.73
CA SER A 803 26.06 18.83 8.86
C SER A 803 26.54 17.39 8.71
N THR A 804 26.97 17.02 7.49
CA THR A 804 27.68 15.76 7.26
C THR A 804 29.02 15.71 8.00
N SER A 805 29.58 16.86 8.40
CA SER A 805 30.82 16.92 9.21
C SER A 805 30.58 16.93 10.72
N SER A 806 29.32 16.95 11.20
CA SER A 806 29.04 16.93 12.63
C SER A 806 29.48 15.62 13.27
N LYS A 807 30.06 15.70 14.48
CA LYS A 807 30.41 14.54 15.32
C LYS A 807 29.27 14.12 16.25
N LYS A 808 28.28 14.99 16.47
CA LYS A 808 27.16 14.69 17.36
C LYS A 808 26.00 14.10 16.56
N LYS A 809 25.41 13.02 17.08
CA LYS A 809 24.35 12.26 16.39
C LYS A 809 23.09 13.10 16.12
N ASP A 810 22.74 14.02 17.02
CA ASP A 810 21.57 14.90 16.95
C ASP A 810 21.65 16.00 15.89
N THR A 811 22.85 16.29 15.38
CA THR A 811 23.13 17.34 14.38
C THR A 811 23.85 16.78 13.15
N LYS A 812 23.96 15.46 13.07
CA LYS A 812 24.52 14.76 11.92
C LYS A 812 23.49 14.76 10.80
N LEU A 813 23.91 15.18 9.61
CA LEU A 813 23.12 15.04 8.40
C LEU A 813 23.60 13.80 7.65
N GLU A 814 22.68 12.93 7.27
CA GLU A 814 22.92 11.80 6.38
C GLU A 814 22.38 12.15 4.99
N VAL A 815 23.19 11.95 3.96
CA VAL A 815 22.84 12.25 2.57
C VAL A 815 23.34 11.16 1.63
N LYS A 816 22.66 11.01 0.49
CA LYS A 816 23.02 10.13 -0.62
C LYS A 816 23.18 10.93 -1.91
N LYS A 817 23.82 10.31 -2.92
CA LYS A 817 23.79 10.81 -4.30
C LYS A 817 22.35 10.79 -4.82
N GLY A 818 21.96 11.84 -5.55
CA GLY A 818 20.59 12.01 -6.06
C GLY A 818 19.71 12.82 -5.11
N GLY A 819 18.41 12.52 -5.08
CA GLY A 819 17.43 13.20 -4.25
C GLY A 819 17.53 12.80 -2.77
N ASN A 820 17.35 13.78 -1.90
CA ASN A 820 17.40 13.65 -0.45
C ASN A 820 16.21 14.36 0.18
N THR A 821 15.76 13.84 1.32
CA THR A 821 14.70 14.40 2.15
C THR A 821 15.20 14.52 3.58
N PHE A 822 15.05 15.69 4.18
CA PHE A 822 15.41 15.94 5.58
C PHE A 822 14.25 16.61 6.30
N ILE A 823 13.99 16.21 7.54
CA ILE A 823 12.84 16.65 8.30
C ILE A 823 13.33 17.37 9.55
N TRP A 824 13.12 18.68 9.60
CA TRP A 824 13.37 19.45 10.82
C TRP A 824 12.11 19.46 11.68
N ASP A 825 12.19 18.89 12.88
CA ASP A 825 11.10 18.77 13.85
C ASP A 825 10.56 20.10 14.41
N THR A 826 10.99 21.23 13.83
CA THR A 826 10.71 22.62 14.20
C THR A 826 11.29 23.06 15.53
N ARG A 827 12.10 22.24 16.21
CA ARG A 827 12.66 22.61 17.50
C ARG A 827 13.95 23.39 17.35
N GLY A 828 14.09 24.42 18.18
CA GLY A 828 15.35 25.14 18.33
C GLY A 828 16.36 24.36 19.19
N LYS A 829 17.41 25.05 19.63
CA LYS A 829 18.41 24.49 20.54
C LYS A 829 17.80 24.17 21.92
N GLY A 830 17.94 22.91 22.36
CA GLY A 830 17.62 22.46 23.71
C GLY A 830 18.78 22.61 24.71
N ALA A 831 18.58 22.10 25.93
CA ALA A 831 19.64 21.98 26.93
C ALA A 831 20.43 20.68 26.75
N THR A 832 21.75 20.75 26.93
CA THR A 832 22.67 19.62 26.77
C THR A 832 22.47 18.62 27.90
N LYS A 833 22.16 17.37 27.56
CA LYS A 833 22.21 16.26 28.53
C LYS A 833 23.62 15.67 28.56
N LEU A 834 24.26 15.65 29.73
CA LEU A 834 25.57 14.99 29.87
C LEU A 834 25.41 13.47 29.85
N GLU A 835 26.43 12.79 29.34
CA GLU A 835 26.48 11.34 29.28
C GLU A 835 26.33 10.72 30.69
N GLY A 836 25.57 9.63 30.77
CA GLY A 836 25.28 8.92 32.03
C GLY A 836 24.24 9.58 32.94
N MET A 837 23.72 10.77 32.62
CA MET A 837 22.68 11.39 33.45
C MET A 837 21.31 10.72 33.25
N ILE A 838 20.63 10.45 34.37
CA ILE A 838 19.31 9.79 34.41
C ILE A 838 18.30 10.74 35.03
N PHE A 839 17.19 10.95 34.31
CA PHE A 839 16.13 11.86 34.69
C PHE A 839 14.78 11.17 34.58
N TRP A 840 13.83 11.60 35.41
CA TRP A 840 12.44 11.13 35.38
C TRP A 840 11.54 12.19 34.77
N TRP A 841 10.90 11.86 33.64
CA TRP A 841 9.93 12.72 32.95
C TRP A 841 10.37 14.18 32.77
N ALA A 842 11.67 14.42 32.56
CA ALA A 842 12.22 15.71 32.20
C ALA A 842 12.45 15.79 30.69
N ASN A 843 12.12 16.93 30.10
CA ASN A 843 12.35 17.24 28.70
C ASN A 843 13.39 18.36 28.58
N PHE A 844 14.43 18.13 27.78
CA PHE A 844 15.49 19.09 27.50
C PHE A 844 15.49 19.55 26.04
N ASP A 845 14.52 19.12 25.24
CA ASP A 845 14.40 19.51 23.85
C ASP A 845 14.10 21.01 23.73
N GLY A 846 14.53 21.61 22.61
CA GLY A 846 14.25 23.01 22.33
C GLY A 846 12.76 23.30 22.15
N ALA A 847 12.40 24.56 22.35
CA ALA A 847 11.07 25.05 22.04
C ALA A 847 10.76 24.87 20.54
N LYS A 848 9.53 24.47 20.22
CA LYS A 848 9.04 24.43 18.84
C LYS A 848 8.92 25.85 18.29
N ALA A 849 9.36 26.07 17.06
CA ALA A 849 9.24 27.32 16.34
C ALA A 849 7.78 27.81 16.33
N VAL A 850 7.60 29.10 16.53
CA VAL A 850 6.27 29.76 16.55
C VAL A 850 5.74 29.81 15.11
N PRO A 851 4.44 29.60 14.85
CA PRO A 851 3.91 29.75 13.50
C PRO A 851 4.30 31.10 12.86
N GLY A 852 4.80 31.06 11.62
CA GLY A 852 5.39 32.19 10.92
C GLY A 852 6.29 31.78 9.76
N ASP A 853 6.95 32.77 9.15
CA ASP A 853 7.86 32.59 8.01
C ASP A 853 9.31 32.34 8.46
N TYR A 854 10.00 31.46 7.73
CA TYR A 854 11.36 31.00 8.03
C TYR A 854 12.15 30.75 6.74
N LYS A 855 13.46 30.50 6.89
CA LYS A 855 14.35 30.13 5.78
C LYS A 855 15.08 28.83 6.06
N VAL A 856 15.31 28.07 5.00
CA VAL A 856 16.26 26.95 4.97
C VAL A 856 17.39 27.27 4.01
N HIS A 857 18.61 26.96 4.42
CA HIS A 857 19.82 27.15 3.65
C HIS A 857 20.49 25.80 3.40
N LEU A 858 20.82 25.50 2.15
CA LEU A 858 21.63 24.36 1.77
C LEU A 858 23.03 24.84 1.37
N ASN A 859 24.04 24.40 2.11
CA ASN A 859 25.45 24.61 1.78
C ASN A 859 26.04 23.29 1.26
N VAL A 860 26.63 23.31 0.06
CA VAL A 860 27.41 22.19 -0.48
C VAL A 860 28.81 22.70 -0.83
N ASN A 861 29.82 22.23 -0.09
CA ASN A 861 31.22 22.63 -0.27
C ASN A 861 31.43 24.16 -0.34
N GLY A 862 30.68 24.93 0.46
CA GLY A 862 30.75 26.40 0.49
C GLY A 862 29.77 27.11 -0.45
N THR A 863 29.11 26.41 -1.37
CA THR A 863 28.07 26.99 -2.24
C THR A 863 26.73 27.00 -1.51
N ASN A 864 26.13 28.19 -1.33
CA ASN A 864 24.86 28.36 -0.62
C ASN A 864 23.68 28.54 -1.58
N SER A 865 22.58 27.87 -1.27
CA SER A 865 21.23 28.12 -1.80
C SER A 865 20.25 28.27 -0.65
N SER A 866 19.13 28.97 -0.85
CA SER A 866 18.21 29.28 0.23
C SER A 866 16.79 29.41 -0.26
N GLU A 867 15.85 28.92 0.53
CA GLU A 867 14.42 28.97 0.24
C GLU A 867 13.62 29.37 1.50
N THR A 868 12.45 29.99 1.29
CA THR A 868 11.53 30.38 2.37
C THR A 868 10.44 29.35 2.56
N PHE A 869 9.95 29.16 3.78
CA PHE A 869 8.79 28.31 4.08
C PHE A 869 7.97 28.87 5.25
N THR A 870 6.72 28.41 5.37
CA THR A 870 5.79 28.83 6.43
C THR A 870 5.51 27.68 7.38
N ILE A 871 5.54 27.95 8.69
CA ILE A 871 4.95 27.09 9.71
C ILE A 871 3.56 27.64 10.06
N LYS A 872 2.51 26.86 9.84
CA LYS A 872 1.12 27.20 10.14
C LYS A 872 0.70 26.65 11.52
N PRO A 873 -0.20 27.34 12.25
CA PRO A 873 -0.82 26.74 13.42
C PRO A 873 -1.64 25.51 13.01
N ASP A 874 -1.71 24.48 13.86
CA ASP A 874 -2.65 23.38 13.67
C ASP A 874 -4.08 23.95 13.60
N PRO A 875 -4.88 23.70 12.54
CA PRO A 875 -6.27 24.14 12.42
C PRO A 875 -7.17 23.70 13.59
N ARG A 876 -6.76 22.68 14.35
CA ARG A 876 -7.45 22.19 15.55
C ARG A 876 -6.99 22.89 16.84
N ALA A 877 -5.96 23.75 16.78
CA ALA A 877 -5.40 24.39 17.97
C ALA A 877 -6.36 25.41 18.58
N GLU A 878 -6.50 25.36 19.91
CA GLU A 878 -7.28 26.34 20.69
C GLU A 878 -6.46 27.60 21.04
N SER A 879 -5.13 27.51 20.96
CA SER A 879 -4.22 28.61 21.33
C SER A 879 -3.93 29.53 20.15
N SER A 880 -3.82 30.83 20.43
CA SER A 880 -3.36 31.81 19.45
C SER A 880 -1.85 31.72 19.21
N VAL A 881 -1.37 32.24 18.07
CA VAL A 881 0.07 32.33 17.77
C VAL A 881 0.83 33.13 18.84
N ALA A 882 0.21 34.17 19.41
CA ALA A 882 0.79 34.96 20.50
C ALA A 882 0.96 34.14 21.80
N GLU A 883 0.06 33.20 22.08
CA GLU A 883 0.18 32.29 23.23
C GLU A 883 1.22 31.20 22.99
N MET A 884 1.31 30.66 21.76
CA MET A 884 2.40 29.77 21.37
C MET A 884 3.76 30.45 21.49
N LYS A 885 3.85 31.76 21.26
CA LYS A 885 5.06 32.55 21.51
C LYS A 885 5.42 32.60 23.01
N LYS A 886 4.44 32.81 23.90
CA LYS A 886 4.68 32.74 25.35
C LYS A 886 5.21 31.37 25.78
N GLN A 887 4.67 30.29 25.20
CA GLN A 887 5.16 28.93 25.42
C GLN A 887 6.62 28.77 24.95
N PHE A 888 6.93 29.25 23.75
CA PHE A 888 8.30 29.24 23.21
C PHE A 888 9.29 29.95 24.13
N ASP A 889 8.95 31.16 24.57
CA ASP A 889 9.80 31.98 25.43
C ASP A 889 10.01 31.31 26.81
N PHE A 890 8.96 30.67 27.35
CA PHE A 890 9.02 29.94 28.62
C PHE A 890 9.98 28.75 28.57
N ILE A 891 9.84 27.87 27.56
CA ILE A 891 10.68 26.69 27.38
C ILE A 891 12.13 27.10 27.09
N THR A 892 12.33 28.13 26.27
CA THR A 892 13.66 28.65 25.95
C THR A 892 14.40 29.09 27.21
N ASP A 893 13.74 29.87 28.08
CA ASP A 893 14.35 30.35 29.33
C ASP A 893 14.66 29.21 30.33
N ILE A 894 13.78 28.20 30.40
CA ILE A 894 14.08 26.97 31.17
C ILE A 894 15.33 26.30 30.64
N ASN A 895 15.41 26.07 29.33
CA ASN A 895 16.56 25.39 28.72
C ASN A 895 17.86 26.17 28.90
N THR A 896 17.82 27.51 28.84
CA THR A 896 18.98 28.36 29.16
C THR A 896 19.46 28.13 30.60
N THR A 897 18.54 28.08 31.56
CA THR A 897 18.87 27.83 32.98
C THR A 897 19.48 26.43 33.18
N ILE A 898 18.89 25.41 32.55
CA ILE A 898 19.37 24.02 32.65
C ILE A 898 20.72 23.85 31.95
N GLU A 899 20.91 24.45 30.78
CA GLU A 899 22.19 24.43 30.05
C GLU A 899 23.31 24.99 30.92
N ASN A 900 23.10 26.14 31.56
CA ASN A 900 24.08 26.72 32.48
C ASN A 900 24.40 25.76 33.63
N ALA A 901 23.38 25.15 34.24
CA ALA A 901 23.56 24.14 35.30
C ALA A 901 24.34 22.91 34.82
N HIS A 902 24.02 22.35 33.66
CA HIS A 902 24.69 21.17 33.12
C HIS A 902 26.12 21.48 32.69
N GLN A 903 26.40 22.66 32.13
CA GLN A 903 27.79 23.07 31.86
C GLN A 903 28.60 23.25 33.15
N SER A 904 27.98 23.75 34.23
CA SER A 904 28.64 23.81 35.54
C SER A 904 28.89 22.42 36.12
N ILE A 905 27.95 21.48 36.01
CA ILE A 905 28.19 20.06 36.41
C ILE A 905 29.36 19.46 35.62
N LYS A 906 29.42 19.70 34.31
CA LYS A 906 30.54 19.22 33.48
C LYS A 906 31.88 19.78 33.97
N LYS A 907 31.92 21.08 34.30
CA LYS A 907 33.12 21.72 34.88
C LYS A 907 33.45 21.19 36.27
N ILE A 908 32.45 20.97 37.13
CA ILE A 908 32.61 20.36 38.46
C ILE A 908 33.31 19.02 38.33
N ARG A 909 32.80 18.11 37.49
CA ARG A 909 33.39 16.78 37.30
C ARG A 909 34.85 16.86 36.84
N ASN A 910 35.15 17.73 35.88
CA ASN A 910 36.52 17.93 35.39
C ASN A 910 37.48 18.49 36.46
N VAL A 911 37.00 19.44 37.28
CA VAL A 911 37.81 20.02 38.37
C VAL A 911 37.99 19.00 39.49
N THR A 912 36.94 18.28 39.88
CA THR A 912 37.00 17.24 40.91
C THR A 912 37.96 16.11 40.53
N GLU A 913 38.00 15.70 39.25
CA GLU A 913 38.98 14.73 38.76
C GLU A 913 40.42 15.21 38.97
N GLN A 914 40.72 16.46 38.62
CA GLN A 914 42.04 17.06 38.83
C GLN A 914 42.38 17.23 40.31
N LEU A 915 41.43 17.66 41.14
CA LEU A 915 41.63 17.78 42.59
C LEU A 915 41.87 16.42 43.25
N ASN A 916 41.21 15.36 42.77
CA ASN A 916 41.46 13.99 43.23
C ASN A 916 42.86 13.52 42.85
N ALA A 917 43.27 13.72 41.59
CA ALA A 917 44.61 13.38 41.13
C ALA A 917 45.68 14.13 41.93
N PHE A 918 45.51 15.43 42.14
CA PHE A 918 46.38 16.24 42.99
C PHE A 918 46.44 15.71 44.42
N THR A 919 45.27 15.44 45.03
CA THR A 919 45.19 14.96 46.42
C THR A 919 45.92 13.63 46.56
N GLU A 920 45.75 12.71 45.61
CA GLU A 920 46.42 11.40 45.64
C GLU A 920 47.93 11.53 45.43
N GLN A 921 48.35 12.38 44.48
CA GLN A 921 49.75 12.64 44.16
C GLN A 921 50.52 13.24 45.35
N TYR A 922 49.90 14.15 46.09
CA TYR A 922 50.58 14.96 47.10
C TYR A 922 50.20 14.63 48.55
N LYS A 923 49.44 13.56 48.79
CA LYS A 923 48.95 13.20 50.13
C LYS A 923 50.04 13.03 51.19
N GLU A 924 51.25 12.62 50.79
CA GLU A 924 52.39 12.40 51.68
C GLU A 924 53.40 13.58 51.71
N ASP A 925 53.20 14.64 50.90
CA ASP A 925 54.10 15.80 50.88
C ASP A 925 53.64 16.85 51.91
N GLU A 926 54.33 16.92 53.05
CA GLU A 926 54.02 17.86 54.14
C GLU A 926 53.96 19.33 53.70
N ARG A 927 54.68 19.73 52.64
CA ARG A 927 54.62 21.11 52.10
C ARG A 927 53.27 21.45 51.49
N THR A 928 52.49 20.44 51.11
CA THR A 928 51.22 20.58 50.39
C THR A 928 50.01 20.33 51.27
N LYS A 929 50.19 20.06 52.57
CA LYS A 929 49.10 19.69 53.50
C LYS A 929 47.93 20.66 53.49
N GLU A 930 48.19 21.97 53.48
CA GLU A 930 47.16 22.99 53.39
C GLU A 930 46.46 23.00 52.02
N LEU A 931 47.20 22.76 50.93
CA LEU A 931 46.61 22.63 49.59
C LEU A 931 45.75 21.38 49.47
N VAL A 932 46.19 20.24 49.99
CA VAL A 932 45.39 19.01 50.01
C VAL A 932 44.07 19.23 50.76
N GLU A 933 44.10 19.95 51.88
CA GLU A 933 42.89 20.28 52.63
C GLU A 933 41.98 21.27 51.88
N LYS A 934 42.56 22.29 51.22
CA LYS A 934 41.82 23.18 50.32
C LYS A 934 41.20 22.40 49.15
N ALA A 935 41.89 21.43 48.56
CA ALA A 935 41.38 20.60 47.48
C ALA A 935 40.18 19.75 47.93
N LYS A 936 40.25 19.13 49.11
CA LYS A 936 39.12 18.38 49.70
C LYS A 936 37.93 19.28 49.97
N THR A 937 38.14 20.42 50.61
CA THR A 937 37.08 21.40 50.91
C THR A 937 36.41 21.89 49.63
N MET A 938 37.19 22.19 48.60
CA MET A 938 36.68 22.62 47.30
C MET A 938 35.87 21.51 46.62
N LYS A 939 36.38 20.28 46.63
CA LYS A 939 35.68 19.11 46.11
C LYS A 939 34.34 18.89 46.81
N ASP A 940 34.28 19.00 48.13
CA ASP A 940 33.05 18.80 48.89
C ASP A 940 32.01 19.88 48.56
N LYS A 941 32.43 21.17 48.51
CA LYS A 941 31.56 22.28 48.08
C LYS A 941 31.00 22.05 46.67
N LEU A 942 31.86 21.70 45.71
CA LEU A 942 31.46 21.42 44.33
C LEU A 942 30.55 20.18 44.24
N GLY A 943 30.81 19.16 45.07
CA GLY A 943 30.00 17.96 45.18
C GLY A 943 28.59 18.22 45.73
N GLU A 944 28.45 19.11 46.71
CA GLU A 944 27.13 19.53 47.21
C GLU A 944 26.34 20.30 46.14
N VAL A 945 27.01 21.18 45.37
CA VAL A 945 26.40 21.84 44.21
C VAL A 945 25.92 20.82 43.18
N GLU A 946 26.76 19.83 42.81
CA GLU A 946 26.35 18.79 41.86
C GLU A 946 25.15 17.98 42.39
N LYS A 947 25.15 17.57 43.67
CA LYS A 947 24.03 16.83 44.30
C LYS A 947 22.75 17.65 44.43
N ALA A 948 22.84 18.98 44.49
CA ALA A 948 21.70 19.89 44.49
C ALA A 948 21.11 20.03 43.09
N LEU A 949 21.96 20.14 42.06
CA LEU A 949 21.55 20.27 40.66
C LEU A 949 21.06 18.94 40.07
N TYR A 950 21.76 17.83 40.33
CA TYR A 950 21.52 16.50 39.76
C TYR A 950 21.56 15.37 40.81
N GLN A 951 20.76 14.32 40.62
CA GLN A 951 20.74 13.15 41.50
C GLN A 951 21.88 12.18 41.13
N THR A 952 23.03 12.33 41.78
CA THR A 952 24.25 11.57 41.48
C THR A 952 24.19 10.09 41.86
N GLN A 953 23.17 9.64 42.60
CA GLN A 953 22.99 8.23 42.97
C GLN A 953 22.32 7.38 41.89
N ASN A 954 21.68 8.00 40.89
CA ASN A 954 20.99 7.25 39.84
C ASN A 954 21.96 6.43 38.99
N ARG A 955 21.64 5.16 38.80
CA ARG A 955 22.32 4.19 37.92
C ARG A 955 21.34 3.50 36.95
N SER A 956 20.05 3.53 37.24
CA SER A 956 18.96 2.98 36.44
C SER A 956 17.81 3.98 36.25
N GLY A 957 17.04 3.82 35.16
CA GLY A 957 15.94 4.72 34.78
C GLY A 957 14.80 4.83 35.79
N GLN A 958 14.65 3.84 36.68
CA GLN A 958 13.64 3.80 37.73
C GLN A 958 14.18 4.24 39.11
N ASP A 959 15.50 4.47 39.25
CA ASP A 959 16.10 4.96 40.49
C ASP A 959 15.55 6.30 40.99
N PRO A 960 15.04 7.21 40.14
CA PRO A 960 14.33 8.40 40.61
C PRO A 960 13.15 8.13 41.57
N LEU A 961 12.64 6.90 41.64
CA LEU A 961 11.66 6.47 42.65
C LEU A 961 12.30 6.24 44.03
N ASN A 962 13.56 5.78 44.07
CA ASN A 962 14.33 5.53 45.30
C ASN A 962 15.05 6.80 45.78
N PHE A 963 15.55 7.60 44.85
CA PHE A 963 16.33 8.81 45.13
C PHE A 963 15.61 10.04 44.57
N PRO A 964 15.14 10.97 45.42
CA PRO A 964 14.37 12.11 44.98
C PRO A 964 15.07 12.93 43.88
N ILE A 965 14.30 13.29 42.85
CA ILE A 965 14.79 14.12 41.74
C ILE A 965 15.25 15.51 42.22
N LYS A 966 16.23 16.07 41.50
CA LYS A 966 16.92 17.32 41.84
C LYS A 966 16.55 18.48 40.92
N LEU A 967 17.15 19.65 41.13
CA LEU A 967 16.68 20.92 40.58
C LEU A 967 16.55 20.92 39.05
N THR A 968 17.53 20.41 38.30
CA THR A 968 17.46 20.41 36.83
C THR A 968 16.44 19.42 36.29
N ASN A 969 16.19 18.29 36.98
CA ASN A 969 15.09 17.39 36.65
C ASN A 969 13.74 18.07 36.88
N LYS A 970 13.55 18.72 38.04
CA LYS A 970 12.28 19.38 38.39
C LYS A 970 11.97 20.51 37.41
N LEU A 971 12.98 21.29 37.04
CA LEU A 971 12.82 22.37 36.06
C LEU A 971 12.56 21.80 34.65
N GLY A 972 13.31 20.78 34.23
CA GLY A 972 13.09 20.10 32.94
C GLY A 972 11.74 19.36 32.85
N HIS A 973 11.13 19.02 33.98
CA HIS A 973 9.78 18.47 34.01
C HIS A 973 8.70 19.52 33.68
N LEU A 974 8.92 20.81 34.01
CA LEU A 974 8.00 21.87 33.55
C LEU A 974 7.99 21.98 32.02
N ASN A 975 9.13 21.75 31.35
CA ASN A 975 9.15 21.64 29.89
C ASN A 975 8.25 20.50 29.39
N SER A 976 8.27 19.34 30.07
CA SER A 976 7.40 18.21 29.71
C SER A 976 5.93 18.58 29.81
N LEU A 977 5.52 19.24 30.90
CA LEU A 977 4.14 19.67 31.14
C LEU A 977 3.66 20.70 30.11
N VAL A 978 4.42 21.78 29.95
CA VAL A 978 4.06 22.88 29.06
C VAL A 978 4.06 22.44 27.59
N SER A 979 4.88 21.44 27.21
CA SER A 979 4.95 20.93 25.83
C SER A 979 3.87 19.90 25.46
N ILE A 980 2.91 19.57 26.35
CA ILE A 980 1.85 18.59 26.05
C ILE A 980 0.95 19.06 24.91
N GLY A 981 0.66 20.36 24.87
CA GLY A 981 -0.11 21.03 23.81
C GLY A 981 0.60 22.29 23.34
N ASP A 982 -0.15 23.22 22.75
CA ASP A 982 0.37 24.51 22.27
C ASP A 982 -0.08 25.71 23.14
N PHE A 983 -0.60 25.41 24.34
CA PHE A 983 -1.04 26.40 25.33
C PHE A 983 0.13 27.21 25.91
N PRO A 984 -0.11 28.47 26.33
CA PRO A 984 0.86 29.23 27.09
C PRO A 984 1.08 28.59 28.46
N PRO A 985 2.21 28.86 29.16
CA PRO A 985 2.40 28.37 30.52
C PRO A 985 1.31 28.90 31.45
N THR A 986 0.87 28.08 32.39
CA THR A 986 -0.06 28.51 33.44
C THR A 986 0.64 29.44 34.43
N GLU A 987 -0.14 30.17 35.24
CA GLU A 987 0.41 31.01 36.30
C GLU A 987 1.24 30.17 37.30
N GLN A 988 0.82 28.94 37.57
CA GLN A 988 1.54 28.01 38.43
C GLN A 988 2.85 27.53 37.79
N ASP A 989 2.88 27.26 36.48
CA ASP A 989 4.12 26.92 35.77
C ASP A 989 5.16 28.05 35.91
N ILE A 990 4.71 29.30 35.75
CA ILE A 990 5.55 30.50 35.92
C ILE A 990 6.05 30.61 37.36
N ALA A 991 5.18 30.46 38.35
CA ALA A 991 5.55 30.54 39.75
C ALA A 991 6.60 29.48 40.14
N VAL A 992 6.38 28.22 39.75
CA VAL A 992 7.31 27.11 40.04
C VAL A 992 8.62 27.27 39.27
N LYS A 993 8.57 27.69 38.00
CA LYS A 993 9.79 28.01 37.23
C LYS A 993 10.62 29.05 37.96
N ASN A 994 10.02 30.16 38.38
CA ASN A 994 10.74 31.25 39.07
C ASN A 994 11.38 30.76 40.38
N GLU A 995 10.67 29.93 41.16
CA GLU A 995 11.21 29.32 42.38
C GLU A 995 12.41 28.42 42.10
N LEU A 996 12.28 27.51 41.13
CA LEU A 996 13.34 26.55 40.78
C LEU A 996 14.55 27.23 40.13
N THR A 997 14.34 28.18 39.24
CA THR A 997 15.40 28.98 38.62
C THR A 997 16.16 29.78 39.69
N THR A 998 15.46 30.36 40.67
CA THR A 998 16.12 31.05 41.80
C THR A 998 17.01 30.10 42.59
N LYS A 999 16.54 28.87 42.87
CA LYS A 999 17.34 27.84 43.56
C LYS A 999 18.55 27.39 42.74
N ILE A 1000 18.39 27.18 41.43
CA ILE A 1000 19.50 26.82 40.54
C ILE A 1000 20.53 27.94 40.47
N ASN A 1001 20.10 29.19 40.31
CA ASN A 1001 21.00 30.33 40.23
C ASN A 1001 21.81 30.53 41.52
N LYS A 1002 21.23 30.21 42.69
CA LYS A 1002 21.97 30.20 43.96
C LYS A 1002 23.12 29.18 43.94
N GLU A 1003 22.87 27.97 43.47
CA GLU A 1003 23.91 26.93 43.34
C GLU A 1003 24.97 27.31 42.29
N LEU A 1004 24.57 27.95 41.19
CA LEU A 1004 25.48 28.49 40.18
C LEU A 1004 26.38 29.60 40.74
N GLN A 1005 25.85 30.49 41.58
CA GLN A 1005 26.67 31.52 42.26
C GLN A 1005 27.70 30.92 43.21
N ILE A 1006 27.36 29.85 43.93
CA ILE A 1006 28.32 29.11 44.78
C ILE A 1006 29.41 28.50 43.91
N PHE A 1007 29.05 27.82 42.82
CA PHE A 1007 30.01 27.29 41.86
C PHE A 1007 30.93 28.38 41.31
N ASP A 1008 30.38 29.50 40.84
CA ASP A 1008 31.16 30.60 40.26
C ASP A 1008 32.12 31.22 41.29
N SER A 1009 31.70 31.35 42.55
CA SER A 1009 32.57 31.82 43.64
C SER A 1009 33.75 30.87 43.87
N VAL A 1010 33.50 29.55 43.88
CA VAL A 1010 34.56 28.54 44.05
C VAL A 1010 35.54 28.59 42.88
N ILE A 1011 35.05 28.68 41.64
CA ILE A 1011 35.91 28.69 40.45
C ILE A 1011 36.69 30.01 40.29
N SER A 1012 36.05 31.15 40.53
CA SER A 1012 36.68 32.46 40.29
C SER A 1012 37.64 32.90 41.40
N SER A 1013 37.39 32.45 42.65
CA SER A 1013 38.20 32.81 43.81
C SER A 1013 39.03 31.64 44.30
N GLU A 1014 38.39 30.57 44.80
CA GLU A 1014 39.09 29.50 45.52
C GLU A 1014 40.02 28.70 44.61
N LEU A 1015 39.59 28.36 43.38
CA LEU A 1015 40.45 27.67 42.40
C LEU A 1015 41.61 28.55 41.93
N LYS A 1016 41.40 29.87 41.81
CA LYS A 1016 42.45 30.81 41.42
C LYS A 1016 43.50 30.94 42.52
N GLU A 1017 43.08 31.01 43.78
CA GLU A 1017 43.97 31.01 44.93
C GLU A 1017 44.73 29.68 45.05
N PHE A 1018 44.03 28.55 44.87
CA PHE A 1018 44.63 27.22 44.85
C PHE A 1018 45.75 27.14 43.81
N ASN A 1019 45.50 27.57 42.56
CA ASN A 1019 46.50 27.57 41.50
C ASN A 1019 47.69 28.51 41.81
N LYS A 1020 47.45 29.64 42.48
CA LYS A 1020 48.52 30.54 42.92
C LYS A 1020 49.43 29.84 43.94
N SER A 1021 48.84 29.25 44.97
CA SER A 1021 49.59 28.53 46.01
C SER A 1021 50.29 27.27 45.47
N PHE A 1022 49.69 26.55 44.51
CA PHE A 1022 50.33 25.44 43.81
C PHE A 1022 51.63 25.87 43.11
N ASN A 1023 51.59 27.01 42.41
CA ASN A 1023 52.75 27.55 41.71
C ASN A 1023 53.81 28.10 42.67
N GLU A 1024 53.41 28.75 43.77
CA GLU A 1024 54.35 29.27 44.79
C GLU A 1024 55.19 28.17 45.45
N LEU A 1025 54.64 26.95 45.56
CA LEU A 1025 55.33 25.78 46.09
C LEU A 1025 56.21 25.05 45.05
N ASN A 1026 56.27 25.54 43.80
CA ASN A 1026 57.00 24.91 42.68
C ASN A 1026 56.65 23.43 42.50
N LEU A 1027 55.35 23.09 42.57
CA LEU A 1027 54.86 21.72 42.43
C LEU A 1027 54.84 21.26 40.97
N ASN A 1028 55.05 19.96 40.75
CA ASN A 1028 55.09 19.34 39.44
C ASN A 1028 53.68 18.99 38.93
N TYR A 1029 53.25 19.64 37.85
CA TYR A 1029 51.98 19.34 37.18
C TYR A 1029 51.98 17.95 36.50
N LEU A 1030 53.13 17.47 36.04
CA LEU A 1030 53.31 16.15 35.44
C LEU A 1030 54.41 15.40 36.18
N PHE A 1031 54.18 14.13 36.46
CA PHE A 1031 55.14 13.25 37.09
C PHE A 1031 55.00 11.84 36.50
N ILE A 1032 56.05 11.03 36.64
CA ILE A 1032 56.04 9.62 36.28
C ILE A 1032 55.67 8.87 37.55
N ASP A 1033 54.61 8.06 37.48
CA ASP A 1033 54.26 7.15 38.55
C ASP A 1033 55.25 5.98 38.53
N ASP A 1034 56.17 5.95 39.49
CA ASP A 1034 57.13 4.85 39.64
C ASP A 1034 56.47 3.59 40.23
N SER A 1035 55.15 3.61 40.49
CA SER A 1035 54.38 2.44 40.92
C SER A 1035 53.63 1.76 39.77
N LYS A 1036 54.28 0.74 39.21
CA LYS A 1036 53.59 -0.38 38.54
C LYS A 1036 53.91 -1.68 39.24
#